data_AF-A0A327NIT1-F1
#
_entry.id   AF-A0A327NIT1-F1
#
_cell.length_a   1.000
_cell.length_b   1.000
_cell.length_c   1.000
_cell.angle_alpha   90.00
_cell.angle_beta   90.00
_cell.angle_gamma   90.00
#
_symmetry.space_group_name_H-M   'P 1'
#
loop_
_entity.id
_entity.type
_entity.pdbx_description
1 polymer ?
#
loop_
_entity_poly.entity_id
_entity_poly.type
_entity_poly.pdbx_seq_one_letter_code
_entity_poly.pdbx_strand_id
1 'polypeptide(L)'
;MECSMINKISIKSVTSYPDDKFADLGPLKRINLVYGLNGSGKSTVGDYLQNLTGNHYQKCQVDPPIKQEQVFVYNQKFVEKNFHQESHPGIFTLNEGNIDAKEKIAELQQSYDAAADEIERINKKRTGIDEGNTKATTAYKDALWEIRLEFEKGDLGACFKGARQKENFKDQLEKIPLPTGAIRSKKELSDAAKSISSSDEQSLPALPYINFNAEEFEGDEILAKVITPSGDSYLAGLIQKLGNSDWVKNALPYLEQSENACPLCQQKLPHEFQSHVKSLFDKSYDEEVDKVVQLKNRYTKAADVLELDLESATYLASAIQSDADFINAKGELKRLLTINRTRLADKLGSVSKAVSLESTNDALDRLNAAIKAQKVKDDEYNLRLTKKDQLFAEVTSEVWQLMRKQADKIITAHKGAEKIYLKSAADLDAKKKELSDQKDKDFEAIAECQNQMTNVEESVKKINSAIASIGISGFTLKKIDGEGTSYRLVREKHSNDVYKSLSEGEKTLITFLYFLELCAGSVDADKPVVLSDRVIVIDDPISSLSHNYVYEVAAHIYHRVLCSTVGFKQVIVLTHNLFFFHELLKNAPKGVTKKYACFRVSKGAHSAFAQLGHEEIKNDYETYWQVIRDARDSKVHAAVLPNMMRNILEHYFGFIHKSDDLLKALEALEKDDLEFKPLYRYINRQSHGGAINVTDFGGWGADKMIEKFEGVFAKSGYPEHYAVMMGSTPVEEEGLNPGDA
;
A
#
# COMPACT_ATOMS: atom_id res chain seq x y z
N MET A 1 1.58 -19.91 15.83
CA MET A 1 1.69 -20.14 14.37
C MET A 1 1.79 -21.64 14.18
N GLU A 2 0.68 -22.31 13.95
CA GLU A 2 0.67 -23.75 13.72
C GLU A 2 0.99 -23.99 12.25
N CYS A 3 2.09 -24.72 12.04
CA CYS A 3 2.81 -24.77 10.77
C CYS A 3 2.09 -25.68 9.78
N SER A 4 1.52 -25.10 8.73
CA SER A 4 1.16 -25.82 7.51
C SER A 4 2.39 -26.45 6.86
N MET A 5 2.20 -27.41 5.94
CA MET A 5 3.30 -27.94 5.14
C MET A 5 4.00 -26.83 4.37
N ILE A 6 5.31 -26.94 4.15
CA ILE A 6 6.04 -25.95 3.35
C ILE A 6 5.44 -25.96 1.96
N ASN A 7 4.92 -24.83 1.50
CA ASN A 7 4.42 -24.66 0.15
C ASN A 7 5.55 -24.20 -0.78
N LYS A 8 6.47 -23.38 -0.27
CA LYS A 8 7.53 -22.76 -1.07
C LYS A 8 8.81 -22.54 -0.26
N ILE A 9 9.95 -22.83 -0.89
CA ILE A 9 11.29 -22.50 -0.37
C ILE A 9 11.92 -21.48 -1.34
N SER A 10 12.31 -20.33 -0.82
CA SER A 10 12.89 -19.24 -1.60
C SER A 10 14.34 -18.99 -1.18
N ILE A 11 15.28 -19.21 -2.09
CA ILE A 11 16.73 -19.05 -1.85
C ILE A 11 17.25 -17.81 -2.59
N LYS A 12 18.04 -16.98 -1.91
CA LYS A 12 18.62 -15.76 -2.48
C LYS A 12 19.96 -15.42 -1.88
N SER A 13 20.94 -15.02 -2.71
CA SER A 13 22.25 -14.52 -2.29
C SER A 13 23.09 -15.52 -1.49
N VAL A 14 22.99 -16.80 -1.84
CA VAL A 14 23.72 -17.89 -1.15
C VAL A 14 24.31 -18.85 -2.18
N THR A 15 25.59 -19.22 -2.02
CA THR A 15 26.28 -20.18 -2.90
C THR A 15 26.19 -19.82 -4.39
N SER A 16 25.51 -20.63 -5.21
CA SER A 16 25.33 -20.43 -6.64
C SER A 16 24.01 -19.75 -7.02
N TYR A 17 23.18 -19.35 -6.06
CA TYR A 17 21.89 -18.69 -6.30
C TYR A 17 22.04 -17.17 -6.51
N PRO A 18 21.14 -16.53 -7.28
CA PRO A 18 21.27 -15.12 -7.65
C PRO A 18 21.12 -14.16 -6.46
N ASP A 19 21.77 -13.00 -6.54
CA ASP A 19 21.73 -11.95 -5.53
C ASP A 19 20.54 -10.98 -5.71
N ASP A 20 20.08 -10.80 -6.94
CA ASP A 20 19.06 -9.82 -7.34
C ASP A 20 17.64 -10.36 -7.17
N LYS A 21 17.42 -11.67 -7.41
CA LYS A 21 16.10 -12.32 -7.36
C LYS A 21 16.08 -13.57 -6.48
N PHE A 22 14.87 -14.01 -6.10
CA PHE A 22 14.67 -15.29 -5.41
C PHE A 22 14.62 -16.44 -6.42
N ALA A 23 15.29 -17.54 -6.10
CA ALA A 23 15.09 -18.83 -6.74
C ALA A 23 14.09 -19.63 -5.91
N ASP A 24 12.94 -19.91 -6.51
CA ASP A 24 11.78 -20.46 -5.81
C ASP A 24 11.60 -21.95 -6.13
N LEU A 25 11.64 -22.79 -5.09
CA LEU A 25 11.30 -24.20 -5.14
C LEU A 25 9.87 -24.38 -4.59
N GLY A 26 8.92 -24.62 -5.50
CA GLY A 26 7.51 -24.85 -5.20
C GLY A 26 6.63 -24.73 -6.44
N PRO A 27 5.31 -24.99 -6.33
CA PRO A 27 4.59 -25.38 -5.11
C PRO A 27 4.92 -26.81 -4.68
N LEU A 28 5.33 -26.97 -3.43
CA LEU A 28 5.69 -28.25 -2.82
C LEU A 28 4.44 -29.04 -2.40
N LYS A 29 4.55 -30.36 -2.44
CA LYS A 29 3.54 -31.33 -1.95
C LYS A 29 4.08 -32.07 -0.73
N ARG A 30 3.39 -33.15 -0.31
CA ARG A 30 3.87 -34.05 0.76
C ARG A 30 5.19 -34.70 0.42
N ILE A 31 5.38 -35.12 -0.82
CA ILE A 31 6.59 -35.78 -1.29
C ILE A 31 7.14 -34.98 -2.46
N ASN A 32 8.39 -34.57 -2.34
CA ASN A 32 9.07 -33.73 -3.32
C ASN A 32 10.39 -34.39 -3.72
N LEU A 33 10.53 -34.68 -5.01
CA LEU A 33 11.76 -35.25 -5.57
C LEU A 33 12.46 -34.16 -6.39
N VAL A 34 13.72 -33.89 -6.09
CA VAL A 34 14.50 -32.82 -6.71
C VAL A 34 15.75 -33.41 -7.34
N TYR A 35 15.84 -33.33 -8.67
CA TYR A 35 16.98 -33.80 -9.45
C TYR A 35 17.88 -32.64 -9.87
N GLY A 36 19.19 -32.86 -9.98
CA GLY A 36 20.09 -31.91 -10.62
C GLY A 36 21.55 -32.35 -10.58
N LEU A 37 22.36 -31.88 -11.52
CA LEU A 37 23.76 -32.30 -11.63
C LEU A 37 24.62 -31.83 -10.43
N ASN A 38 25.79 -32.44 -10.25
CA ASN A 38 26.72 -32.02 -9.21
C ASN A 38 27.14 -30.56 -9.40
N GLY A 39 27.21 -29.81 -8.29
CA GLY A 39 27.49 -28.38 -8.31
C GLY A 39 26.32 -27.47 -8.73
N SER A 40 25.10 -28.00 -8.93
CA SER A 40 23.93 -27.19 -9.32
C SER A 40 23.26 -26.41 -8.18
N GLY A 41 23.70 -26.58 -6.93
CA GLY A 41 23.14 -25.88 -5.75
C GLY A 41 22.04 -26.62 -4.99
N LYS A 42 21.84 -27.93 -5.25
CA LYS A 42 20.86 -28.77 -4.52
C LYS A 42 21.09 -28.77 -3.02
N SER A 43 22.31 -29.08 -2.59
CA SER A 43 22.67 -29.21 -1.18
C SER A 43 22.46 -27.93 -0.38
N THR A 44 22.43 -26.76 -1.03
CA THR A 44 22.07 -25.49 -0.40
C THR A 44 20.65 -25.52 0.17
N VAL A 45 19.71 -26.25 -0.47
CA VAL A 45 18.34 -26.44 0.03
C VAL A 45 18.36 -27.23 1.33
N GLY A 46 19.07 -28.37 1.35
CA GLY A 46 19.21 -29.21 2.54
C GLY A 46 19.92 -28.46 3.67
N ASP A 47 21.00 -27.76 3.36
CA ASP A 47 21.77 -26.97 4.33
C ASP A 47 20.97 -25.81 4.94
N TYR A 48 20.16 -25.13 4.14
CA TYR A 48 19.28 -24.07 4.63
C TYR A 48 18.23 -24.63 5.60
N LEU A 49 17.57 -25.74 5.23
CA LEU A 49 16.58 -26.39 6.08
C LEU A 49 17.20 -26.97 7.36
N GLN A 50 18.48 -27.37 7.32
CA GLN A 50 19.21 -27.84 8.50
C GLN A 50 19.54 -26.71 9.49
N ASN A 51 19.61 -25.46 9.04
CA ASN A 51 19.84 -24.28 9.90
C ASN A 51 19.15 -23.03 9.34
N LEU A 52 17.85 -22.90 9.61
CA LEU A 52 17.00 -21.81 9.10
C LEU A 52 17.48 -20.42 9.54
N THR A 53 18.20 -20.33 10.66
CA THR A 53 18.69 -19.08 11.26
C THR A 53 20.16 -18.79 10.98
N GLY A 54 20.82 -19.58 10.13
CA GLY A 54 22.25 -19.38 9.83
C GLY A 54 22.51 -18.01 9.20
N ASN A 55 23.62 -17.36 9.58
CA ASN A 55 23.98 -16.01 9.09
C ASN A 55 24.03 -15.91 7.56
N HIS A 56 24.39 -16.99 6.88
CA HIS A 56 24.43 -17.03 5.41
C HIS A 56 23.06 -17.15 4.75
N TYR A 57 21.97 -17.41 5.50
CA TYR A 57 20.63 -17.64 4.97
C TYR A 57 19.62 -16.53 5.31
N GLN A 58 20.07 -15.35 5.76
CA GLN A 58 19.21 -14.23 6.18
C GLN A 58 18.23 -13.75 5.10
N LYS A 59 18.58 -13.94 3.82
CA LYS A 59 17.74 -13.60 2.68
C LYS A 59 16.94 -14.78 2.14
N CYS A 60 17.02 -15.97 2.74
CA CYS A 60 16.22 -17.13 2.38
C CYS A 60 14.92 -17.17 3.19
N GLN A 61 13.88 -17.76 2.62
CA GLN A 61 12.55 -17.84 3.26
C GLN A 61 11.89 -19.19 3.02
N VAL A 62 11.10 -19.63 4.00
CA VAL A 62 10.20 -20.78 3.91
C VAL A 62 8.79 -20.27 4.14
N ASP A 63 7.87 -20.60 3.24
CA ASP A 63 6.47 -20.22 3.31
C ASP A 63 5.59 -21.46 3.28
N PRO A 64 4.78 -21.73 4.33
CA PRO A 64 4.75 -21.05 5.64
C PRO A 64 6.03 -21.27 6.47
N PRO A 65 6.33 -20.40 7.47
CA PRO A 65 7.44 -20.61 8.40
C PRO A 65 7.32 -21.93 9.18
N ILE A 66 8.45 -22.60 9.41
CA ILE A 66 8.55 -23.86 10.16
C ILE A 66 9.52 -23.73 11.33
N LYS A 67 9.39 -24.60 12.34
CA LYS A 67 10.33 -24.66 13.47
C LYS A 67 11.52 -25.55 13.12
N GLN A 68 12.72 -25.17 13.56
CA GLN A 68 13.94 -25.96 13.32
C GLN A 68 13.85 -27.39 13.89
N GLU A 69 13.14 -27.57 15.00
CA GLU A 69 12.91 -28.85 15.68
C GLU A 69 12.10 -29.85 14.84
N GLN A 70 11.34 -29.36 13.86
CA GLN A 70 10.53 -30.19 12.96
C GLN A 70 11.36 -30.76 11.81
N VAL A 71 12.57 -30.24 11.55
CA VAL A 71 13.33 -30.52 10.32
C VAL A 71 14.47 -31.50 10.58
N PHE A 72 14.45 -32.61 9.86
CA PHE A 72 15.47 -33.66 9.92
C PHE A 72 16.16 -33.75 8.57
N VAL A 73 17.45 -33.42 8.53
CA VAL A 73 18.24 -33.38 7.28
C VAL A 73 19.34 -34.43 7.31
N TYR A 74 19.29 -35.34 6.34
CA TYR A 74 20.41 -36.22 6.00
C TYR A 74 21.24 -35.58 4.91
N ASN A 75 22.50 -35.28 5.19
CA ASN A 75 23.49 -34.73 4.27
C ASN A 75 24.90 -35.12 4.74
N GLN A 76 25.94 -34.70 4.00
CA GLN A 76 27.33 -34.97 4.38
C GLN A 76 27.68 -34.48 5.80
N LYS A 77 27.16 -33.32 6.22
CA LYS A 77 27.35 -32.80 7.59
C LYS A 77 26.75 -33.72 8.65
N PHE A 78 25.62 -34.37 8.35
CA PHE A 78 25.03 -35.37 9.24
C PHE A 78 25.92 -36.60 9.38
N VAL A 79 26.45 -37.10 8.26
CA VAL A 79 27.41 -38.22 8.23
C VAL A 79 28.64 -37.87 9.07
N GLU A 80 29.26 -36.72 8.81
CA GLU A 80 30.45 -36.25 9.53
C GLU A 80 30.18 -36.07 11.04
N LYS A 81 29.11 -35.36 11.40
CA LYS A 81 28.77 -35.06 12.80
C LYS A 81 28.56 -36.33 13.62
N ASN A 82 27.86 -37.31 13.08
CA ASN A 82 27.52 -38.53 13.81
C ASN A 82 28.66 -39.55 13.79
N PHE A 83 29.45 -39.67 12.72
CA PHE A 83 30.42 -40.76 12.57
C PHE A 83 31.88 -40.41 12.88
N HIS A 84 32.26 -39.13 13.02
CA HIS A 84 33.59 -38.76 13.51
C HIS A 84 33.80 -38.97 15.03
N GLN A 85 32.73 -39.27 15.77
CA GLN A 85 32.77 -39.50 17.21
C GLN A 85 32.93 -41.01 17.51
N GLU A 86 33.67 -41.35 18.57
CA GLU A 86 33.80 -42.75 19.02
C GLU A 86 32.50 -43.31 19.61
N SER A 87 31.51 -42.45 19.90
CA SER A 87 30.21 -42.79 20.43
C SER A 87 29.11 -42.03 19.69
N HIS A 88 27.96 -42.69 19.52
CA HIS A 88 26.75 -42.15 18.89
C HIS A 88 25.65 -42.06 19.95
N PRO A 89 24.84 -40.98 19.94
CA PRO A 89 23.68 -40.91 20.81
C PRO A 89 22.73 -42.09 20.59
N GLY A 90 22.14 -42.59 21.68
CA GLY A 90 21.08 -43.58 21.56
C GLY A 90 19.83 -43.00 20.94
N ILE A 91 19.21 -43.74 20.02
CA ILE A 91 17.89 -43.40 19.51
C ILE A 91 16.85 -44.17 20.34
N PHE A 92 15.97 -43.43 21.00
CA PHE A 92 14.77 -43.95 21.64
C PHE A 92 13.72 -44.20 20.55
N THR A 93 13.51 -45.46 20.19
CA THR A 93 12.40 -45.89 19.32
C THR A 93 11.36 -46.64 20.15
N LEU A 94 10.12 -46.69 19.63
CA LEU A 94 8.99 -47.31 20.30
C LEU A 94 9.12 -48.84 20.23
N ASN A 95 9.17 -49.50 21.41
CA ASN A 95 9.17 -50.96 21.52
C ASN A 95 7.98 -51.57 20.78
N GLU A 96 8.21 -52.62 19.99
CA GLU A 96 7.16 -53.26 19.21
C GLU A 96 6.20 -54.11 20.04
N GLY A 97 6.61 -54.51 21.25
CA GLY A 97 5.93 -55.51 22.08
C GLY A 97 4.73 -55.04 22.93
N ASN A 98 4.42 -53.73 22.99
CA ASN A 98 3.27 -53.23 23.77
C ASN A 98 2.16 -52.75 22.82
N ILE A 99 1.30 -53.69 22.40
CA ILE A 99 0.22 -53.47 21.43
C ILE A 99 -0.78 -52.41 21.94
N ASP A 100 -1.20 -52.51 23.20
CA ASP A 100 -2.17 -51.60 23.81
C ASP A 100 -1.68 -50.14 23.81
N ALA A 101 -0.40 -49.92 24.11
CA ALA A 101 0.18 -48.59 24.13
C ALA A 101 0.40 -48.02 22.70
N LYS A 102 0.65 -48.88 21.70
CA LYS A 102 0.65 -48.47 20.28
C LYS A 102 -0.73 -48.04 19.79
N GLU A 103 -1.77 -48.79 20.13
CA GLU A 103 -3.16 -48.44 19.78
C GLU A 103 -3.54 -47.10 20.41
N LYS A 104 -3.20 -46.88 21.69
CA LYS A 104 -3.44 -45.61 22.37
C LYS A 104 -2.68 -44.43 21.73
N ILE A 105 -1.41 -44.61 21.36
CA ILE A 105 -0.64 -43.58 20.64
C ILE A 105 -1.27 -43.28 19.27
N ALA A 106 -1.73 -44.31 18.55
CA ALA A 106 -2.39 -44.13 17.25
C ALA A 106 -3.72 -43.35 17.38
N GLU A 107 -4.52 -43.65 18.41
CA GLU A 107 -5.76 -42.92 18.70
C GLU A 107 -5.50 -41.45 19.07
N LEU A 108 -4.53 -41.20 19.96
CA LEU A 108 -4.14 -39.84 20.34
C LEU A 108 -3.57 -39.06 19.14
N GLN A 109 -2.78 -39.71 18.29
CA GLN A 109 -2.23 -39.12 17.07
C GLN A 109 -3.35 -38.75 16.09
N GLN A 110 -4.36 -39.62 15.94
CA GLN A 110 -5.53 -39.33 15.11
C GLN A 110 -6.34 -38.16 15.65
N SER A 111 -6.51 -38.07 16.97
CA SER A 111 -7.17 -36.93 17.64
C SER A 111 -6.38 -35.63 17.42
N TYR A 112 -5.06 -35.67 17.62
CA TYR A 112 -4.16 -34.54 17.40
C TYR A 112 -4.25 -34.00 15.96
N ASP A 113 -4.20 -34.90 14.97
CA ASP A 113 -4.26 -34.55 13.55
C ASP A 113 -5.66 -33.98 13.19
N ALA A 114 -6.73 -34.58 13.71
CA ALA A 114 -8.10 -34.08 13.49
C ALA A 114 -8.31 -32.68 14.09
N ALA A 115 -7.76 -32.43 15.29
CA ALA A 115 -7.80 -31.12 15.92
C ALA A 115 -7.01 -30.08 15.11
N ALA A 116 -5.81 -30.44 14.62
CA ALA A 116 -4.99 -29.57 13.78
C ALA A 116 -5.70 -29.20 12.46
N ASP A 117 -6.32 -30.16 11.79
CA ASP A 117 -7.09 -29.94 10.56
C ASP A 117 -8.28 -29.00 10.77
N GLU A 118 -9.03 -29.20 11.86
CA GLU A 118 -10.19 -28.34 12.18
C GLU A 118 -9.75 -26.92 12.57
N ILE A 119 -8.61 -26.76 13.27
CA ILE A 119 -8.03 -25.43 13.53
C ILE A 119 -7.66 -24.72 12.22
N GLU A 120 -7.09 -25.42 11.23
CA GLU A 120 -6.80 -24.84 9.92
C GLU A 120 -8.09 -24.35 9.22
N ARG A 121 -9.15 -25.17 9.27
CA ARG A 121 -10.46 -24.79 8.71
C ARG A 121 -11.06 -23.59 9.43
N ILE A 122 -10.95 -23.53 10.76
CA ILE A 122 -11.40 -22.38 11.57
C ILE A 122 -10.63 -21.12 11.17
N ASN A 123 -9.31 -21.19 11.03
CA ASN A 123 -8.50 -20.04 10.60
C ASN A 123 -8.97 -19.51 9.23
N LYS A 124 -9.19 -20.39 8.25
CA LYS A 124 -9.72 -19.98 6.93
C LYS A 124 -11.10 -19.29 7.04
N LYS A 125 -12.00 -19.85 7.84
CA LYS A 125 -13.32 -19.24 8.10
C LYS A 125 -13.20 -17.88 8.80
N ARG A 126 -12.26 -17.74 9.75
CA ARG A 126 -11.99 -16.52 10.50
C ARG A 126 -11.51 -15.40 9.57
N THR A 127 -10.56 -15.69 8.69
CA THR A 127 -10.10 -14.76 7.67
C THR A 127 -11.24 -14.31 6.75
N GLY A 128 -12.11 -15.23 6.32
CA GLY A 128 -13.29 -14.90 5.52
C GLY A 128 -14.27 -13.95 6.24
N ILE A 129 -14.47 -14.12 7.55
CA ILE A 129 -15.29 -13.21 8.36
C ILE A 129 -14.65 -11.82 8.46
N ASP A 130 -13.33 -11.73 8.69
CA ASP A 130 -12.63 -10.45 8.78
C ASP A 130 -12.67 -9.68 7.46
N GLU A 131 -12.47 -10.37 6.33
CA GLU A 131 -12.62 -9.79 5.00
C GLU A 131 -14.06 -9.31 4.74
N GLY A 132 -15.05 -10.11 5.13
CA GLY A 132 -16.47 -9.75 5.04
C GLY A 132 -16.82 -8.50 5.85
N ASN A 133 -16.34 -8.42 7.10
CA ASN A 133 -16.55 -7.26 7.97
C ASN A 133 -15.86 -6.01 7.42
N THR A 134 -14.65 -6.15 6.88
CA THR A 134 -13.92 -5.04 6.25
C THR A 134 -14.68 -4.49 5.04
N LYS A 135 -15.16 -5.38 4.15
CA LYS A 135 -15.98 -4.98 2.99
C LYS A 135 -17.29 -4.29 3.41
N ALA A 136 -17.98 -4.83 4.42
CA ALA A 136 -19.20 -4.24 4.96
C ALA A 136 -18.95 -2.85 5.56
N THR A 137 -17.83 -2.67 6.26
CA THR A 137 -17.41 -1.38 6.83
C THR A 137 -17.09 -0.34 5.76
N THR A 138 -16.41 -0.74 4.68
CA THR A 138 -16.15 0.15 3.55
C THR A 138 -17.44 0.56 2.86
N ALA A 139 -18.32 -0.39 2.55
CA ALA A 139 -19.62 -0.11 1.93
C ALA A 139 -20.50 0.81 2.80
N TYR A 140 -20.45 0.63 4.12
CA TYR A 140 -21.11 1.51 5.09
C TYR A 140 -20.58 2.96 5.00
N LYS A 141 -19.26 3.14 5.03
CA LYS A 141 -18.63 4.47 4.90
C LYS A 141 -18.98 5.15 3.57
N ASP A 142 -19.02 4.37 2.49
CA ASP A 142 -19.39 4.87 1.17
C ASP A 142 -20.86 5.30 1.13
N ALA A 143 -21.77 4.50 1.68
CA ALA A 143 -23.19 4.84 1.75
C ALA A 143 -23.46 6.12 2.58
N LEU A 144 -22.74 6.32 3.68
CA LEU A 144 -22.81 7.57 4.44
C LEU A 144 -22.25 8.76 3.64
N TRP A 145 -21.16 8.54 2.91
CA TRP A 145 -20.54 9.58 2.10
C TRP A 145 -21.44 10.04 0.94
N GLU A 146 -22.21 9.13 0.32
CA GLU A 146 -23.18 9.51 -0.70
C GLU A 146 -24.25 10.47 -0.16
N ILE A 147 -24.73 10.25 1.07
CA ILE A 147 -25.65 11.20 1.72
C ILE A 147 -25.03 12.59 1.79
N ARG A 148 -23.77 12.71 2.22
CA ARG A 148 -23.07 14.00 2.26
C ARG A 148 -23.04 14.67 0.88
N LEU A 149 -22.69 13.93 -0.16
CA LEU A 149 -22.57 14.46 -1.52
C LEU A 149 -23.89 15.03 -2.05
N GLU A 150 -25.03 14.54 -1.57
CA GLU A 150 -26.32 15.13 -1.89
C GLU A 150 -26.47 16.56 -1.34
N PHE A 151 -25.93 16.86 -0.16
CA PHE A 151 -26.05 18.17 0.50
C PHE A 151 -24.90 19.13 0.18
N GLU A 152 -23.73 18.62 -0.17
CA GLU A 152 -22.54 19.43 -0.48
C GLU A 152 -22.68 20.21 -1.80
N LYS A 153 -23.56 19.76 -2.70
CA LYS A 153 -23.86 20.44 -3.96
C LYS A 153 -24.88 21.57 -3.74
N GLY A 154 -24.46 22.82 -3.96
CA GLY A 154 -25.32 24.01 -3.96
C GLY A 154 -25.10 24.94 -2.76
N ASP A 155 -26.15 25.68 -2.38
CA ASP A 155 -26.08 26.75 -1.35
C ASP A 155 -25.76 26.22 0.08
N LEU A 156 -25.88 24.91 0.30
CA LEU A 156 -25.53 24.25 1.55
C LEU A 156 -24.04 23.86 1.67
N GLY A 157 -23.24 24.00 0.61
CA GLY A 157 -21.83 23.63 0.60
C GLY A 157 -21.01 24.30 1.70
N ALA A 158 -21.36 25.54 2.06
CA ALA A 158 -20.68 26.29 3.12
C ALA A 158 -20.88 25.70 4.55
N CYS A 159 -21.85 24.80 4.74
CA CYS A 159 -22.07 24.07 6.00
C CYS A 159 -21.01 22.98 6.28
N PHE A 160 -20.19 22.62 5.28
CA PHE A 160 -19.26 21.49 5.32
C PHE A 160 -17.80 21.93 5.52
N LYS A 161 -17.48 22.59 6.64
CA LYS A 161 -16.09 22.89 7.04
C LYS A 161 -15.50 21.73 7.87
N GLY A 162 -14.38 21.15 7.42
CA GLY A 162 -13.49 20.29 8.24
C GLY A 162 -13.52 18.77 7.99
N ALA A 163 -14.67 18.15 7.72
CA ALA A 163 -14.73 16.69 7.58
C ALA A 163 -14.49 16.22 6.13
N ARG A 164 -13.28 16.37 5.58
CA ARG A 164 -12.98 15.96 4.18
C ARG A 164 -12.72 14.46 3.99
N GLN A 165 -12.65 13.70 5.08
CA GLN A 165 -12.38 12.26 5.07
C GLN A 165 -13.64 11.49 5.48
N LYS A 166 -13.88 10.34 4.82
CA LYS A 166 -15.03 9.46 5.09
C LYS A 166 -15.12 9.02 6.55
N GLU A 167 -13.98 8.77 7.20
CA GLU A 167 -13.92 8.39 8.62
C GLU A 167 -14.46 9.48 9.54
N ASN A 168 -13.92 10.70 9.41
CA ASN A 168 -14.32 11.83 10.23
C ASN A 168 -15.79 12.18 10.04
N PHE A 169 -16.29 12.04 8.81
CA PHE A 169 -17.71 12.25 8.51
C PHE A 169 -18.60 11.21 9.20
N LYS A 170 -18.26 9.92 9.10
CA LYS A 170 -18.95 8.85 9.82
C LYS A 170 -18.99 9.14 11.31
N ASP A 171 -17.84 9.40 11.94
CA ASP A 171 -17.73 9.60 13.39
C ASP A 171 -18.51 10.82 13.87
N GLN A 172 -18.49 11.91 13.11
CA GLN A 172 -19.26 13.10 13.42
C GLN A 172 -20.77 12.84 13.28
N LEU A 173 -21.17 12.15 12.21
CA LEU A 173 -22.58 11.81 11.98
C LEU A 173 -23.13 10.89 13.07
N GLU A 174 -22.37 9.88 13.51
CA GLU A 174 -22.79 8.97 14.57
C GLU A 174 -22.94 9.62 15.94
N LYS A 175 -22.18 10.69 16.23
CA LYS A 175 -22.30 11.47 17.47
C LYS A 175 -23.56 12.33 17.52
N ILE A 176 -24.17 12.63 16.38
CA ILE A 176 -25.37 13.45 16.32
C ILE A 176 -26.57 12.61 16.77
N PRO A 177 -27.34 13.07 17.77
CA PRO A 177 -28.52 12.35 18.22
C PRO A 177 -29.57 12.31 17.12
N LEU A 178 -30.37 11.22 17.10
CA LEU A 178 -31.49 11.13 16.17
C LEU A 178 -32.52 12.23 16.51
N PRO A 179 -32.90 13.09 15.55
CA PRO A 179 -33.81 14.17 15.83
C PRO A 179 -35.23 13.66 16.11
N THR A 180 -35.82 14.17 17.18
CA THR A 180 -37.18 13.84 17.64
C THR A 180 -38.23 14.87 17.21
N GLY A 181 -37.81 16.08 16.84
CA GLY A 181 -38.67 17.16 16.38
C GLY A 181 -38.82 17.23 14.86
N ALA A 182 -39.70 18.14 14.40
CA ALA A 182 -39.78 18.50 12.99
C ALA A 182 -38.50 19.26 12.57
N ILE A 183 -37.93 18.87 11.44
CA ILE A 183 -36.76 19.55 10.84
C ILE A 183 -37.16 20.07 9.47
N ARG A 184 -36.64 21.23 9.09
CA ARG A 184 -36.81 21.80 7.75
C ARG A 184 -36.30 20.84 6.69
N SER A 185 -37.00 20.80 5.56
CA SER A 185 -36.59 20.05 4.38
C SER A 185 -35.28 20.60 3.80
N LYS A 186 -34.61 19.78 2.99
CA LYS A 186 -33.40 20.19 2.26
C LYS A 186 -33.58 21.49 1.47
N LYS A 187 -34.75 21.66 0.84
CA LYS A 187 -35.07 22.86 0.06
C LYS A 187 -35.17 24.10 0.95
N GLU A 188 -35.92 24.00 2.05
CA GLU A 188 -36.08 25.10 3.02
C GLU A 188 -34.75 25.53 3.66
N LEU A 189 -33.86 24.56 3.95
CA LEU A 189 -32.52 24.84 4.46
C LEU A 189 -31.63 25.50 3.39
N SER A 190 -31.71 25.05 2.14
CA SER A 190 -30.97 25.66 1.02
C SER A 190 -31.41 27.10 0.78
N ASP A 191 -32.73 27.36 0.78
CA ASP A 191 -33.29 28.69 0.62
C ASP A 191 -32.86 29.63 1.78
N ALA A 192 -32.84 29.12 3.01
CA ALA A 192 -32.34 29.84 4.17
C ALA A 192 -30.83 30.16 4.05
N ALA A 193 -30.01 29.18 3.70
CA ALA A 193 -28.56 29.37 3.53
C ALA A 193 -28.25 30.41 2.43
N LYS A 194 -28.99 30.37 1.32
CA LYS A 194 -28.88 31.34 0.23
C LYS A 194 -29.23 32.76 0.67
N SER A 195 -30.34 32.91 1.41
CA SER A 195 -30.76 34.20 1.97
C SER A 195 -29.74 34.79 2.95
N ILE A 196 -29.00 33.95 3.67
CA ILE A 196 -27.97 34.36 4.63
C ILE A 196 -26.67 34.74 3.88
N SER A 197 -26.34 34.03 2.80
CA SER A 197 -25.07 34.18 2.09
C SER A 197 -25.01 35.39 1.17
N SER A 198 -26.15 35.92 0.71
CA SER A 198 -26.22 37.06 -0.21
C SER A 198 -25.98 38.45 0.41
N SER A 199 -25.62 38.54 1.70
CA SER A 199 -25.32 39.82 2.37
C SER A 199 -23.80 40.03 2.51
N ASP A 200 -23.27 41.10 1.93
CA ASP A 200 -21.84 41.46 1.92
C ASP A 200 -21.23 41.52 3.34
N GLU A 201 -19.97 41.10 3.47
CA GLU A 201 -19.38 40.65 4.74
C GLU A 201 -18.80 41.76 5.65
N GLN A 202 -18.87 43.03 5.25
CA GLN A 202 -18.20 44.12 5.99
C GLN A 202 -19.19 45.01 6.74
N SER A 203 -18.93 45.19 8.05
CA SER A 203 -19.64 46.14 8.90
C SER A 203 -19.41 47.56 8.37
N LEU A 204 -20.48 48.33 8.24
CA LEU A 204 -20.42 49.72 7.81
C LEU A 204 -19.94 50.62 8.99
N PRO A 205 -19.01 51.56 8.77
CA PRO A 205 -18.55 52.49 9.79
C PRO A 205 -19.64 53.52 10.15
N ALA A 206 -19.68 53.95 11.41
CA ALA A 206 -20.68 54.91 11.87
C ALA A 206 -20.43 56.32 11.29
N LEU A 207 -21.46 56.92 10.71
CA LEU A 207 -21.41 58.31 10.21
C LEU A 207 -21.40 59.30 11.39
N PRO A 208 -20.43 60.22 11.52
CA PRO A 208 -20.49 61.28 12.52
C PRO A 208 -21.64 62.26 12.22
N TYR A 209 -22.05 63.09 13.18
CA TYR A 209 -22.93 64.23 12.89
C TYR A 209 -22.09 65.47 12.57
N ILE A 210 -22.66 66.39 11.80
CA ILE A 210 -22.00 67.64 11.41
C ILE A 210 -22.39 68.74 12.40
N ASN A 211 -21.41 69.44 12.97
CA ASN A 211 -21.66 70.49 13.95
C ASN A 211 -21.04 71.81 13.49
N PHE A 212 -21.83 72.87 13.47
CA PHE A 212 -21.40 74.23 13.20
C PHE A 212 -22.19 75.18 14.10
N ASN A 213 -21.48 75.91 14.97
CA ASN A 213 -22.11 76.81 15.92
C ASN A 213 -22.47 78.15 15.26
N ALA A 214 -23.54 78.16 14.47
CA ALA A 214 -24.02 79.32 13.74
C ALA A 214 -24.27 80.53 14.66
N GLU A 215 -24.80 80.30 15.86
CA GLU A 215 -25.14 81.34 16.84
C GLU A 215 -23.91 82.14 17.33
N GLU A 216 -22.73 81.51 17.36
CA GLU A 216 -21.48 82.18 17.76
C GLU A 216 -21.07 83.28 16.79
N PHE A 217 -21.53 83.22 15.53
CA PHE A 217 -21.02 84.07 14.47
C PHE A 217 -22.11 84.87 13.74
N GLU A 218 -23.20 84.21 13.33
CA GLU A 218 -24.21 84.77 12.43
C GLU A 218 -25.08 85.84 13.12
N GLY A 219 -25.15 85.80 14.45
CA GLY A 219 -25.86 86.76 15.29
C GLY A 219 -24.97 87.79 16.01
N ASP A 220 -23.67 87.87 15.71
CA ASP A 220 -22.76 88.78 16.41
C ASP A 220 -23.15 90.26 16.18
N GLU A 221 -23.33 91.01 17.29
CA GLU A 221 -23.79 92.41 17.27
C GLU A 221 -22.86 93.33 16.47
N ILE A 222 -21.57 92.98 16.31
CA ILE A 222 -20.60 93.77 15.53
C ILE A 222 -20.99 93.91 14.05
N LEU A 223 -21.78 92.97 13.53
CA LEU A 223 -22.23 92.95 12.14
C LEU A 223 -23.23 94.09 11.85
N ALA A 224 -24.17 94.31 12.78
CA ALA A 224 -25.17 95.38 12.70
C ALA A 224 -24.62 96.75 13.11
N LYS A 225 -23.54 96.77 13.91
CA LYS A 225 -22.92 98.02 14.40
C LYS A 225 -22.28 98.81 13.25
N VAL A 226 -22.72 100.05 13.07
CA VAL A 226 -22.07 101.01 12.16
C VAL A 226 -20.85 101.60 12.87
N ILE A 227 -19.65 101.26 12.41
CA ILE A 227 -18.40 101.70 13.03
C ILE A 227 -18.00 103.03 12.41
N THR A 228 -18.25 104.14 13.11
CA THR A 228 -17.87 105.49 12.71
C THR A 228 -16.75 106.06 13.58
N PRO A 229 -15.87 106.90 13.02
CA PRO A 229 -14.87 107.63 13.81
C PRO A 229 -15.52 108.52 14.88
N SER A 230 -15.08 108.43 16.13
CA SER A 230 -15.58 109.19 17.28
C SER A 230 -14.68 110.33 17.74
N GLY A 231 -13.57 110.58 17.04
CA GLY A 231 -12.57 111.57 17.45
C GLY A 231 -13.09 113.01 17.52
N ASP A 232 -12.56 113.78 18.47
CA ASP A 232 -12.86 115.20 18.72
C ASP A 232 -12.19 116.11 17.66
N SER A 233 -12.62 115.96 16.40
CA SER A 233 -12.12 116.71 15.25
C SER A 233 -13.28 117.44 14.58
N TYR A 234 -13.02 118.68 14.15
CA TYR A 234 -14.02 119.51 13.45
C TYR A 234 -14.54 118.86 12.15
N LEU A 235 -13.82 117.86 11.61
CA LEU A 235 -14.18 117.12 10.41
C LEU A 235 -15.26 116.05 10.65
N ALA A 236 -15.44 115.60 11.89
CA ALA A 236 -16.29 114.46 12.24
C ALA A 236 -17.76 114.67 11.81
N GLY A 237 -18.31 115.87 12.06
CA GLY A 237 -19.72 116.16 11.78
C GLY A 237 -20.09 116.07 10.30
N LEU A 238 -19.21 116.52 9.40
CA LEU A 238 -19.46 116.41 7.95
C LEU A 238 -19.26 114.98 7.45
N ILE A 239 -18.24 114.27 7.95
CA ILE A 239 -17.96 112.87 7.56
C ILE A 239 -19.11 111.96 7.98
N GLN A 240 -19.64 112.14 9.18
CA GLN A 240 -20.79 111.39 9.67
C GLN A 240 -22.05 111.70 8.85
N LYS A 241 -22.28 112.97 8.51
CA LYS A 241 -23.43 113.37 7.67
C LYS A 241 -23.36 112.79 6.26
N LEU A 242 -22.17 112.72 5.67
CA LEU A 242 -21.95 112.18 4.32
C LEU A 242 -21.84 110.64 4.31
N GLY A 243 -21.64 110.00 5.46
CA GLY A 243 -21.44 108.56 5.56
C GLY A 243 -20.19 108.07 4.81
N ASN A 244 -19.17 108.92 4.67
CA ASN A 244 -17.99 108.66 3.83
C ASN A 244 -16.73 108.34 4.65
N SER A 245 -16.86 107.88 5.90
CA SER A 245 -15.74 107.60 6.80
C SER A 245 -14.75 106.57 6.23
N ASP A 246 -15.25 105.52 5.58
CA ASP A 246 -14.41 104.49 4.95
C ASP A 246 -13.60 105.07 3.79
N TRP A 247 -14.19 105.97 3.00
CA TRP A 247 -13.49 106.69 1.94
C TRP A 247 -12.40 107.60 2.52
N VAL A 248 -12.69 108.33 3.60
CA VAL A 248 -11.70 109.16 4.28
C VAL A 248 -10.53 108.32 4.82
N LYS A 249 -10.82 107.17 5.45
CA LYS A 249 -9.78 106.25 5.96
C LYS A 249 -8.91 105.72 4.82
N ASN A 250 -9.52 105.28 3.72
CA ASN A 250 -8.81 104.79 2.54
C ASN A 250 -8.01 105.89 1.82
N ALA A 251 -8.39 107.16 1.99
CA ALA A 251 -7.67 108.31 1.44
C ALA A 251 -6.43 108.73 2.25
N LEU A 252 -6.31 108.31 3.52
CA LEU A 252 -5.21 108.70 4.42
C LEU A 252 -3.80 108.42 3.85
N PRO A 253 -3.50 107.25 3.25
CA PRO A 253 -2.18 106.99 2.70
C PRO A 253 -1.78 107.95 1.57
N TYR A 254 -2.76 108.42 0.77
CA TYR A 254 -2.50 109.41 -0.28
C TYR A 254 -2.23 110.81 0.30
N LEU A 255 -2.86 111.15 1.43
CA LEU A 255 -2.61 112.39 2.17
C LEU A 255 -1.22 112.43 2.80
N GLU A 256 -0.67 111.29 3.23
CA GLU A 256 0.69 111.20 3.78
C GLU A 256 1.76 111.45 2.71
N GLN A 257 1.46 111.13 1.45
CA GLN A 257 2.38 111.25 0.31
C GLN A 257 2.25 112.57 -0.46
N SER A 258 1.32 113.45 -0.10
CA SER A 258 0.95 114.62 -0.91
C SER A 258 1.66 115.93 -0.56
N GLU A 259 2.73 115.90 0.26
CA GLU A 259 3.57 117.07 0.59
C GLU A 259 2.78 118.34 0.99
N ASN A 260 1.75 118.19 1.82
CA ASN A 260 0.82 119.25 2.27
C ASN A 260 -0.10 119.84 1.19
N ALA A 261 -0.20 119.23 0.01
CA ALA A 261 -1.22 119.55 -0.99
C ALA A 261 -2.43 118.63 -0.84
N CYS A 262 -3.63 119.14 -1.08
CA CYS A 262 -4.85 118.35 -1.13
C CYS A 262 -4.82 117.39 -2.34
N PRO A 263 -4.98 116.06 -2.15
CA PRO A 263 -4.96 115.10 -3.27
C PRO A 263 -6.05 115.29 -4.33
N LEU A 264 -7.08 116.11 -4.06
CA LEU A 264 -8.19 116.37 -4.98
C LEU A 264 -8.05 117.70 -5.71
N CYS A 265 -7.99 118.81 -4.97
CA CYS A 265 -7.98 120.16 -5.55
C CYS A 265 -6.58 120.79 -5.63
N GLN A 266 -5.54 120.09 -5.12
CA GLN A 266 -4.14 120.53 -5.10
C GLN A 266 -3.87 121.82 -4.31
N GLN A 267 -4.85 122.34 -3.57
CA GLN A 267 -4.66 123.47 -2.67
C GLN A 267 -3.84 123.08 -1.44
N LYS A 268 -3.10 124.04 -0.87
CA LYS A 268 -2.31 123.83 0.34
C LYS A 268 -3.21 123.57 1.55
N LEU A 269 -2.96 122.48 2.26
CA LEU A 269 -3.73 122.08 3.45
C LEU A 269 -3.27 122.85 4.70
N PRO A 270 -4.16 123.10 5.67
CA PRO A 270 -3.78 123.64 6.99
C PRO A 270 -2.74 122.75 7.69
N HIS A 271 -1.82 123.36 8.43
CA HIS A 271 -0.70 122.65 9.09
C HIS A 271 -1.15 121.50 10.00
N GLU A 272 -2.28 121.64 10.69
CA GLU A 272 -2.80 120.60 11.58
C GLU A 272 -3.78 119.62 10.90
N PHE A 273 -4.09 119.79 9.60
CA PHE A 273 -5.14 119.03 8.92
C PHE A 273 -4.92 117.52 9.03
N GLN A 274 -3.71 117.03 8.75
CA GLN A 274 -3.39 115.59 8.86
C GLN A 274 -3.56 115.05 10.28
N SER A 275 -3.21 115.84 11.31
CA SER A 275 -3.43 115.47 12.72
C SER A 275 -4.92 115.35 13.03
N HIS A 276 -5.72 116.31 12.55
CA HIS A 276 -7.18 116.30 12.69
C HIS A 276 -7.87 115.18 11.91
N VAL A 277 -7.30 114.68 10.81
CA VAL A 277 -7.83 113.47 10.12
C VAL A 277 -7.42 112.20 10.86
N LYS A 278 -6.18 112.12 11.37
CA LYS A 278 -5.72 110.95 12.14
C LYS A 278 -6.46 110.80 13.47
N SER A 279 -6.76 111.90 14.16
CA SER A 279 -7.49 111.89 15.43
C SER A 279 -8.93 111.39 15.32
N LEU A 280 -9.53 111.38 14.11
CA LEU A 280 -10.85 110.78 13.87
C LEU A 280 -10.85 109.27 14.13
N PHE A 281 -9.75 108.58 13.80
CA PHE A 281 -9.62 107.13 13.91
C PHE A 281 -8.81 106.78 15.16
N ASP A 282 -9.47 106.88 16.30
CA ASP A 282 -8.89 106.60 17.61
C ASP A 282 -8.76 105.09 17.90
N LYS A 283 -8.20 104.78 19.08
CA LYS A 283 -8.03 103.40 19.53
C LYS A 283 -9.36 102.64 19.64
N SER A 284 -10.46 103.31 19.98
CA SER A 284 -11.78 102.67 20.08
C SER A 284 -12.29 102.23 18.71
N TYR A 285 -12.02 103.01 17.66
CA TYR A 285 -12.36 102.63 16.29
C TYR A 285 -11.54 101.41 15.84
N ASP A 286 -10.23 101.39 16.10
CA ASP A 286 -9.37 100.25 15.75
C ASP A 286 -9.74 98.97 16.53
N GLU A 287 -10.09 99.07 17.81
CA GLU A 287 -10.57 97.93 18.63
C GLU A 287 -11.86 97.33 18.07
N GLU A 288 -12.78 98.14 17.55
CA GLU A 288 -14.02 97.67 16.92
C GLU A 288 -13.79 97.06 15.53
N VAL A 289 -12.85 97.60 14.74
CA VAL A 289 -12.43 96.98 13.48
C VAL A 289 -11.74 95.63 13.72
N ASP A 290 -10.92 95.52 14.75
CA ASP A 290 -10.26 94.25 15.11
C ASP A 290 -11.27 93.16 15.48
N LYS A 291 -12.37 93.51 16.17
CA LYS A 291 -13.48 92.56 16.41
C LYS A 291 -14.06 91.99 15.12
N VAL A 292 -14.24 92.81 14.07
CA VAL A 292 -14.71 92.35 12.75
C VAL A 292 -13.69 91.40 12.11
N VAL A 293 -12.40 91.71 12.21
CA VAL A 293 -11.31 90.86 11.70
C VAL A 293 -11.30 89.51 12.41
N GLN A 294 -11.39 89.51 13.74
CA GLN A 294 -11.44 88.30 14.56
C GLN A 294 -12.66 87.44 14.22
N LEU A 295 -13.84 88.05 14.11
CA LEU A 295 -15.08 87.36 13.73
C LEU A 295 -14.94 86.70 12.34
N LYS A 296 -14.49 87.45 11.33
CA LYS A 296 -14.27 86.92 9.97
C LYS A 296 -13.31 85.72 9.97
N ASN A 297 -12.20 85.83 10.69
CA ASN A 297 -11.19 84.78 10.76
C ASN A 297 -11.70 83.54 11.47
N ARG A 298 -12.42 83.69 12.60
CA ARG A 298 -13.05 82.56 13.30
C ARG A 298 -14.08 81.87 12.43
N TYR A 299 -14.99 82.64 11.81
CA TYR A 299 -16.02 82.09 10.91
C TYR A 299 -15.41 81.33 9.74
N THR A 300 -14.41 81.92 9.07
CA THR A 300 -13.77 81.30 7.89
C THR A 300 -13.13 79.97 8.27
N LYS A 301 -12.38 79.92 9.39
CA LYS A 301 -11.78 78.68 9.89
C LYS A 301 -12.82 77.63 10.25
N ALA A 302 -13.90 78.02 10.94
CA ALA A 302 -14.98 77.10 11.30
C ALA A 302 -15.67 76.53 10.05
N ALA A 303 -15.91 77.37 9.05
CA ALA A 303 -16.48 76.95 7.77
C ALA A 303 -15.54 76.02 6.98
N ASP A 304 -14.22 76.28 6.99
CA ASP A 304 -13.23 75.41 6.32
C ASP A 304 -13.18 74.01 6.96
N VAL A 305 -13.19 73.94 8.29
CA VAL A 305 -13.23 72.66 9.02
C VAL A 305 -14.50 71.89 8.69
N LEU A 306 -15.64 72.57 8.64
CA LEU A 306 -16.92 71.97 8.28
C LEU A 306 -16.91 71.39 6.87
N GLU A 307 -16.36 72.12 5.90
CA GLU A 307 -16.24 71.67 4.51
C GLU A 307 -15.33 70.45 4.38
N LEU A 308 -14.24 70.39 5.15
CA LEU A 308 -13.35 69.22 5.23
C LEU A 308 -14.05 68.00 5.84
N ASP A 309 -14.83 68.18 6.92
CA ASP A 309 -15.58 67.09 7.54
C ASP A 309 -16.56 66.45 6.55
N LEU A 310 -17.23 67.27 5.74
CA LEU A 310 -18.16 66.85 4.67
C LEU A 310 -17.48 66.15 3.48
N GLU A 311 -16.16 66.20 3.41
CA GLU A 311 -15.33 65.55 2.39
C GLU A 311 -14.45 64.44 2.96
N SER A 312 -14.66 64.06 4.24
CA SER A 312 -13.94 62.95 4.85
C SER A 312 -14.27 61.59 4.19
N ALA A 313 -13.32 60.66 4.27
CA ALA A 313 -13.44 59.32 3.68
C ALA A 313 -14.71 58.59 4.14
N THR A 314 -15.14 58.80 5.39
CA THR A 314 -16.35 58.21 5.96
C THR A 314 -17.61 58.62 5.19
N TYR A 315 -17.72 59.88 4.78
CA TYR A 315 -18.85 60.32 3.96
C TYR A 315 -18.69 59.93 2.50
N LEU A 316 -17.48 60.02 1.93
CA LEU A 316 -17.26 59.71 0.51
C LEU A 316 -17.49 58.23 0.17
N ALA A 317 -17.18 57.31 1.09
CA ALA A 317 -17.41 55.88 0.92
C ALA A 317 -18.84 55.44 1.30
N SER A 318 -19.66 56.34 1.88
CA SER A 318 -21.01 56.02 2.33
C SER A 318 -22.05 56.14 1.22
N ALA A 319 -23.06 55.29 1.28
CA ALA A 319 -24.23 55.35 0.40
C ALA A 319 -25.01 56.67 0.49
N ILE A 320 -24.80 57.45 1.56
CA ILE A 320 -25.41 58.78 1.74
C ILE A 320 -25.07 59.76 0.61
N GLN A 321 -23.97 59.55 -0.14
CA GLN A 321 -23.63 60.37 -1.30
C GLN A 321 -24.67 60.28 -2.43
N SER A 322 -25.53 59.26 -2.41
CA SER A 322 -26.64 59.11 -3.37
C SER A 322 -27.99 59.61 -2.82
N ASP A 323 -28.02 60.09 -1.57
CA ASP A 323 -29.25 60.61 -0.95
C ASP A 323 -29.52 62.05 -1.39
N ALA A 324 -30.70 62.27 -1.97
CA ALA A 324 -31.06 63.57 -2.56
C ALA A 324 -31.16 64.68 -1.50
N ASP A 325 -31.67 64.36 -0.31
CA ASP A 325 -31.83 65.35 0.77
C ASP A 325 -30.46 65.76 1.32
N PHE A 326 -29.55 64.80 1.49
CA PHE A 326 -28.15 65.06 1.86
C PHE A 326 -27.42 65.93 0.82
N ILE A 327 -27.51 65.60 -0.47
CA ILE A 327 -26.86 66.36 -1.54
C ILE A 327 -27.37 67.80 -1.56
N ASN A 328 -28.68 67.98 -1.49
CA ASN A 328 -29.31 69.31 -1.53
C ASN A 328 -28.95 70.14 -0.30
N ALA A 329 -29.03 69.56 0.90
CA ALA A 329 -28.67 70.25 2.14
C ALA A 329 -27.17 70.61 2.18
N LYS A 330 -26.29 69.72 1.72
CA LYS A 330 -24.83 69.97 1.60
C LYS A 330 -24.54 71.11 0.63
N GLY A 331 -25.20 71.12 -0.53
CA GLY A 331 -25.06 72.19 -1.52
C GLY A 331 -25.53 73.54 -1.00
N GLU A 332 -26.68 73.57 -0.33
CA GLU A 332 -27.25 74.78 0.26
C GLU A 332 -26.37 75.32 1.38
N LEU A 333 -25.87 74.46 2.27
CA LEU A 333 -24.94 74.85 3.33
C LEU A 333 -23.67 75.50 2.76
N LYS A 334 -23.01 74.87 1.76
CA LYS A 334 -21.83 75.44 1.10
C LYS A 334 -22.12 76.82 0.46
N ARG A 335 -23.31 76.97 -0.13
CA ARG A 335 -23.75 78.26 -0.71
C ARG A 335 -23.89 79.34 0.37
N LEU A 336 -24.55 79.03 1.49
CA LEU A 336 -24.74 79.95 2.61
C LEU A 336 -23.40 80.35 3.26
N LEU A 337 -22.50 79.39 3.49
CA LEU A 337 -21.15 79.67 4.01
C LEU A 337 -20.38 80.63 3.08
N THR A 338 -20.47 80.41 1.77
CA THR A 338 -19.82 81.29 0.78
C THR A 338 -20.39 82.70 0.83
N ILE A 339 -21.72 82.85 0.86
CA ILE A 339 -22.39 84.16 0.98
C ILE A 339 -21.94 84.88 2.25
N ASN A 340 -21.91 84.17 3.38
CA ASN A 340 -21.51 84.76 4.66
C ASN A 340 -20.03 85.16 4.68
N ARG A 341 -19.13 84.35 4.10
CA ARG A 341 -17.70 84.73 3.91
C ARG A 341 -17.57 86.01 3.08
N THR A 342 -18.34 86.16 2.00
CA THR A 342 -18.37 87.40 1.20
C THR A 342 -18.90 88.57 2.00
N ARG A 343 -20.02 88.42 2.72
CA ARG A 343 -20.60 89.48 3.56
C ARG A 343 -19.66 89.94 4.67
N LEU A 344 -18.92 89.02 5.30
CA LEU A 344 -17.88 89.35 6.27
C LEU A 344 -16.70 90.11 5.63
N ALA A 345 -16.32 89.76 4.39
CA ALA A 345 -15.31 90.50 3.65
C ALA A 345 -15.79 91.92 3.29
N ASP A 346 -17.06 92.05 2.86
CA ASP A 346 -17.68 93.35 2.55
C ASP A 346 -17.79 94.22 3.80
N LYS A 347 -18.17 93.65 4.95
CA LYS A 347 -18.21 94.34 6.24
C LYS A 347 -16.83 94.87 6.64
N LEU A 348 -15.76 94.11 6.41
CA LEU A 348 -14.40 94.57 6.66
C LEU A 348 -13.96 95.67 5.68
N GLY A 349 -14.37 95.57 4.40
CA GLY A 349 -14.06 96.58 3.38
C GLY A 349 -14.86 97.89 3.54
N SER A 350 -15.98 97.86 4.26
CA SER A 350 -16.81 99.04 4.55
C SER A 350 -17.43 98.94 5.95
N VAL A 351 -16.63 99.19 6.98
CA VAL A 351 -17.03 99.02 8.39
C VAL A 351 -18.13 100.00 8.82
N SER A 352 -18.31 101.09 8.08
CA SER A 352 -19.41 102.05 8.26
C SER A 352 -20.78 101.53 7.81
N LYS A 353 -20.86 100.36 7.16
CA LYS A 353 -22.12 99.74 6.73
C LYS A 353 -22.52 98.58 7.65
N ALA A 354 -23.79 98.51 8.00
CA ALA A 354 -24.36 97.35 8.67
C ALA A 354 -24.51 96.18 7.66
N VAL A 355 -24.20 94.97 8.10
CA VAL A 355 -24.35 93.74 7.31
C VAL A 355 -25.03 92.69 8.18
N SER A 356 -25.84 91.82 7.60
CA SER A 356 -26.41 90.64 8.27
C SER A 356 -25.96 89.37 7.56
N LEU A 357 -25.67 88.31 8.32
CA LEU A 357 -25.38 87.00 7.73
C LEU A 357 -26.67 86.20 7.51
N GLU A 358 -26.65 85.29 6.54
CA GLU A 358 -27.73 84.31 6.33
C GLU A 358 -27.60 83.17 7.33
N SER A 359 -28.71 82.68 7.87
CA SER A 359 -28.65 81.60 8.85
C SER A 359 -28.33 80.25 8.21
N THR A 360 -27.37 79.50 8.77
CA THR A 360 -27.03 78.13 8.32
C THR A 360 -27.80 77.02 9.03
N ASN A 361 -28.54 77.33 10.10
CA ASN A 361 -29.21 76.37 10.97
C ASN A 361 -30.13 75.40 10.23
N ASP A 362 -31.02 75.91 9.37
CA ASP A 362 -31.98 75.05 8.65
C ASP A 362 -31.29 74.06 7.68
N ALA A 363 -30.22 74.51 7.02
CA ALA A 363 -29.43 73.63 6.15
C ALA A 363 -28.67 72.57 6.96
N LEU A 364 -28.14 72.93 8.14
CA LEU A 364 -27.49 72.00 9.06
C LEU A 364 -28.46 70.96 9.64
N ASP A 365 -29.66 71.38 10.02
CA ASP A 365 -30.70 70.49 10.55
C ASP A 365 -31.14 69.49 9.49
N ARG A 366 -31.40 69.94 8.25
CA ARG A 366 -31.74 69.05 7.13
C ARG A 366 -30.61 68.06 6.81
N LEU A 367 -29.36 68.53 6.85
CA LEU A 367 -28.19 67.68 6.64
C LEU A 367 -28.05 66.60 7.72
N ASN A 368 -28.19 66.97 9.00
CA ASN A 368 -28.13 66.03 10.12
C ASN A 368 -29.33 65.09 10.17
N ALA A 369 -30.50 65.51 9.67
CA ALA A 369 -31.67 64.63 9.51
C ALA A 369 -31.40 63.53 8.48
N ALA A 370 -30.80 63.86 7.32
CA ALA A 370 -30.40 62.88 6.32
C ALA A 370 -29.34 61.91 6.86
N ILE A 371 -28.35 62.41 7.60
CA ILE A 371 -27.34 61.59 8.30
C ILE A 371 -28.01 60.62 9.27
N LYS A 372 -28.94 61.11 10.10
CA LYS A 372 -29.69 60.27 11.05
C LYS A 372 -30.45 59.15 10.34
N ALA A 373 -31.14 59.47 9.24
CA ALA A 373 -31.88 58.48 8.47
C ALA A 373 -30.97 57.40 7.87
N GLN A 374 -29.78 57.78 7.39
CA GLN A 374 -28.82 56.81 6.88
C GLN A 374 -28.24 55.93 7.99
N LYS A 375 -27.90 56.49 9.15
CA LYS A 375 -27.39 55.72 10.30
C LYS A 375 -28.35 54.61 10.74
N VAL A 376 -29.66 54.86 10.72
CA VAL A 376 -30.66 53.83 11.03
C VAL A 376 -30.56 52.65 10.06
N LYS A 377 -30.39 52.92 8.75
CA LYS A 377 -30.22 51.86 7.73
C LYS A 377 -28.93 51.08 7.95
N ASP A 378 -27.83 51.77 8.25
CA ASP A 378 -26.52 51.16 8.48
C ASP A 378 -26.53 50.30 9.77
N ASP A 379 -27.17 50.76 10.83
CA ASP A 379 -27.32 50.04 12.10
C ASP A 379 -28.19 48.78 11.93
N GLU A 380 -29.30 48.87 11.18
CA GLU A 380 -30.12 47.70 10.84
C GLU A 380 -29.34 46.66 10.03
N TYR A 381 -28.51 47.11 9.09
CA TYR A 381 -27.64 46.25 8.29
C TYR A 381 -26.59 45.54 9.17
N ASN A 382 -25.88 46.29 10.01
CA ASN A 382 -24.88 45.75 10.92
C ASN A 382 -25.50 44.78 11.94
N LEU A 383 -26.70 45.07 12.46
CA LEU A 383 -27.43 44.16 13.35
C LEU A 383 -27.78 42.83 12.65
N ARG A 384 -28.15 42.87 11.37
CA ARG A 384 -28.39 41.64 10.58
C ARG A 384 -27.11 40.82 10.41
N LEU A 385 -25.96 41.47 10.20
CA LEU A 385 -24.67 40.79 10.15
C LEU A 385 -24.31 40.08 11.46
N THR A 386 -24.55 40.71 12.62
CA THR A 386 -24.25 40.06 13.92
C THR A 386 -25.06 38.78 14.19
N LYS A 387 -26.25 38.64 13.58
CA LYS A 387 -27.10 37.44 13.70
C LYS A 387 -26.84 36.40 12.60
N LYS A 388 -26.07 36.75 11.57
CA LYS A 388 -25.77 35.91 10.40
C LYS A 388 -25.08 34.61 10.80
N ASP A 389 -24.04 34.72 11.63
CA ASP A 389 -23.26 33.56 12.07
C ASP A 389 -24.08 32.59 12.92
N GLN A 390 -24.94 33.12 13.80
CA GLN A 390 -25.83 32.31 14.62
C GLN A 390 -26.86 31.57 13.73
N LEU A 391 -27.53 32.28 12.82
CA LEU A 391 -28.51 31.69 11.91
C LEU A 391 -27.86 30.65 10.97
N PHE A 392 -26.63 30.92 10.51
CA PHE A 392 -25.90 29.97 9.67
C PHE A 392 -25.48 28.72 10.46
N ALA A 393 -25.10 28.87 11.74
CA ALA A 393 -24.80 27.75 12.63
C ALA A 393 -26.04 26.90 12.92
N GLU A 394 -27.21 27.52 13.10
CA GLU A 394 -28.50 26.83 13.24
C GLU A 394 -28.85 26.03 11.98
N VAL A 395 -28.74 26.64 10.79
CA VAL A 395 -28.92 25.95 9.51
C VAL A 395 -27.95 24.78 9.36
N THR A 396 -26.66 24.99 9.69
CA THR A 396 -25.63 23.93 9.66
C THR A 396 -26.04 22.76 10.55
N SER A 397 -26.48 23.05 11.79
CA SER A 397 -26.93 22.02 12.75
C SER A 397 -28.11 21.21 12.21
N GLU A 398 -29.11 21.86 11.63
CA GLU A 398 -30.28 21.18 11.06
C GLU A 398 -29.92 20.31 9.84
N VAL A 399 -28.99 20.75 8.98
CA VAL A 399 -28.48 19.94 7.86
C VAL A 399 -27.86 18.64 8.39
N TRP A 400 -27.04 18.73 9.44
CA TRP A 400 -26.45 17.57 10.10
C TRP A 400 -27.49 16.62 10.70
N GLN A 401 -28.53 17.14 11.34
CA GLN A 401 -29.63 16.33 11.86
C GLN A 401 -30.43 15.63 10.75
N LEU A 402 -30.66 16.32 9.63
CA LEU A 402 -31.39 15.75 8.50
C LEU A 402 -30.59 14.64 7.82
N MET A 403 -29.28 14.82 7.63
CA MET A 403 -28.39 13.73 7.19
C MET A 403 -28.40 12.56 8.18
N ARG A 404 -28.35 12.83 9.49
CA ARG A 404 -28.41 11.79 10.52
C ARG A 404 -29.71 10.98 10.43
N LYS A 405 -30.83 11.64 10.15
CA LYS A 405 -32.14 10.99 9.97
C LYS A 405 -32.16 10.10 8.72
N GLN A 406 -31.59 10.55 7.61
CA GLN A 406 -31.48 9.73 6.38
C GLN A 406 -30.55 8.53 6.58
N ALA A 407 -29.44 8.73 7.30
CA ALA A 407 -28.45 7.70 7.58
C ALA A 407 -28.92 6.66 8.61
N ASP A 408 -29.98 6.90 9.37
CA ASP A 408 -30.34 6.08 10.54
C ASP A 408 -30.54 4.60 10.23
N LYS A 409 -31.23 4.30 9.12
CA LYS A 409 -31.43 2.92 8.66
C LYS A 409 -30.10 2.25 8.30
N ILE A 410 -29.20 2.99 7.66
CA ILE A 410 -27.88 2.51 7.23
C ILE A 410 -26.99 2.24 8.46
N ILE A 411 -26.95 3.18 9.42
CA ILE A 411 -26.19 3.06 10.67
C ILE A 411 -26.70 1.87 11.49
N THR A 412 -28.02 1.74 11.64
CA THR A 412 -28.64 0.65 12.43
C THR A 412 -28.38 -0.71 11.78
N ALA A 413 -28.51 -0.82 10.45
CA ALA A 413 -28.22 -2.03 9.72
C ALA A 413 -26.74 -2.44 9.86
N HIS A 414 -25.81 -1.49 9.72
CA HIS A 414 -24.38 -1.77 9.89
C HIS A 414 -24.03 -2.21 11.31
N LYS A 415 -24.54 -1.53 12.35
CA LYS A 415 -24.35 -1.94 13.76
C LYS A 415 -24.92 -3.33 14.04
N GLY A 416 -26.01 -3.71 13.39
CA GLY A 416 -26.54 -5.08 13.44
C GLY A 416 -25.58 -6.09 12.80
N ALA A 417 -25.10 -5.81 11.59
CA ALA A 417 -24.16 -6.67 10.87
C ALA A 417 -22.81 -6.80 11.61
N GLU A 418 -22.27 -5.71 12.13
CA GLU A 418 -21.01 -5.69 12.90
C GLU A 418 -21.11 -6.59 14.14
N LYS A 419 -22.23 -6.54 14.87
CA LYS A 419 -22.47 -7.46 16.00
C LYS A 419 -22.47 -8.93 15.57
N ILE A 420 -23.02 -9.24 14.40
CA ILE A 420 -23.05 -10.62 13.87
C ILE A 420 -21.62 -11.07 13.52
N TYR A 421 -20.83 -10.22 12.85
CA TYR A 421 -19.43 -10.52 12.55
C TYR A 421 -18.61 -10.71 13.82
N LEU A 422 -18.70 -9.79 14.79
CA LEU A 422 -17.98 -9.86 16.06
C LEU A 422 -18.34 -11.11 16.87
N LYS A 423 -19.62 -11.49 16.91
CA LYS A 423 -20.06 -12.72 17.57
C LYS A 423 -19.50 -13.96 16.86
N SER A 424 -19.62 -14.02 15.53
CA SER A 424 -19.13 -15.17 14.75
C SER A 424 -17.61 -15.34 14.88
N ALA A 425 -16.88 -14.22 14.91
CA ALA A 425 -15.46 -14.16 15.20
C ALA A 425 -15.12 -14.74 16.58
N ALA A 426 -15.80 -14.27 17.63
CA ALA A 426 -15.59 -14.73 19.00
C ALA A 426 -15.91 -16.23 19.16
N ASP A 427 -16.98 -16.72 18.53
CA ASP A 427 -17.36 -18.14 18.57
C ASP A 427 -16.28 -19.04 17.92
N LEU A 428 -15.70 -18.59 16.79
CA LEU A 428 -14.57 -19.28 16.15
C LEU A 428 -13.29 -19.24 16.98
N ASP A 429 -12.97 -18.09 17.58
CA ASP A 429 -11.79 -17.92 18.41
C ASP A 429 -11.89 -18.79 19.68
N ALA A 430 -13.08 -18.93 20.27
CA ALA A 430 -13.35 -19.84 21.39
C ALA A 430 -13.19 -21.31 20.98
N LYS A 431 -13.78 -21.72 19.85
CA LYS A 431 -13.65 -23.10 19.34
C LYS A 431 -12.20 -23.46 19.00
N LYS A 432 -11.45 -22.51 18.43
CA LYS A 432 -10.01 -22.68 18.16
C LYS A 432 -9.23 -22.91 19.44
N LYS A 433 -9.51 -22.14 20.48
CA LYS A 433 -8.85 -22.29 21.78
C LYS A 433 -9.11 -23.67 22.37
N GLU A 434 -10.36 -24.13 22.37
CA GLU A 434 -10.72 -25.47 22.86
C GLU A 434 -9.95 -26.58 22.12
N LEU A 435 -9.86 -26.50 20.79
CA LEU A 435 -9.11 -27.47 19.99
C LEU A 435 -7.59 -27.38 20.22
N SER A 436 -7.05 -26.18 20.45
CA SER A 436 -5.64 -25.99 20.80
C SER A 436 -5.33 -26.62 22.15
N ASP A 437 -6.17 -26.40 23.15
CA ASP A 437 -6.03 -26.99 24.48
C ASP A 437 -6.13 -28.53 24.42
N GLN A 438 -7.01 -29.07 23.56
CA GLN A 438 -7.10 -30.51 23.31
C GLN A 438 -5.83 -31.06 22.64
N LYS A 439 -5.31 -30.35 21.64
CA LYS A 439 -4.11 -30.72 20.91
C LYS A 439 -2.88 -30.74 21.81
N ASP A 440 -2.76 -29.78 22.72
CA ASP A 440 -1.68 -29.73 23.71
C ASP A 440 -1.79 -30.90 24.71
N LYS A 441 -3.01 -31.25 25.16
CA LYS A 441 -3.23 -32.45 26.00
C LYS A 441 -2.88 -33.75 25.27
N ASP A 442 -3.30 -33.90 24.01
CA ASP A 442 -2.98 -35.08 23.20
C ASP A 442 -1.46 -35.19 22.99
N PHE A 443 -0.77 -34.07 22.77
CA PHE A 443 0.68 -34.01 22.66
C PHE A 443 1.39 -34.46 23.95
N GLU A 444 0.95 -33.97 25.12
CA GLU A 444 1.47 -34.38 26.42
C GLU A 444 1.20 -35.88 26.69
N ALA A 445 0.01 -36.37 26.38
CA ALA A 445 -0.36 -37.77 26.56
C ALA A 445 0.42 -38.71 25.62
N ILE A 446 0.70 -38.28 24.38
CA ILE A 446 1.60 -38.99 23.46
C ILE A 446 2.99 -39.06 24.05
N ALA A 447 3.53 -37.95 24.58
CA ALA A 447 4.84 -37.94 25.24
C ALA A 447 4.91 -38.97 26.37
N GLU A 448 3.93 -38.96 27.27
CA GLU A 448 3.90 -39.87 28.41
C GLU A 448 3.85 -41.35 27.98
N CYS A 449 3.00 -41.69 27.00
CA CYS A 449 2.91 -43.06 26.49
C CYS A 449 4.20 -43.49 25.80
N GLN A 450 4.86 -42.59 25.06
CA GLN A 450 6.12 -42.90 24.39
C GLN A 450 7.26 -43.11 25.39
N ASN A 451 7.39 -42.27 26.41
CA ASN A 451 8.43 -42.42 27.45
C ASN A 451 8.35 -43.78 28.17
N GLN A 452 7.14 -44.31 28.36
CA GLN A 452 6.93 -45.64 28.95
C GLN A 452 7.32 -46.79 28.01
N MET A 453 7.40 -46.54 26.70
CA MET A 453 7.67 -47.54 25.65
C MET A 453 9.05 -47.44 25.02
N THR A 454 9.79 -46.37 25.25
CA THR A 454 11.07 -46.15 24.57
C THR A 454 12.14 -47.13 25.06
N ASN A 455 12.65 -47.98 24.16
CA ASN A 455 13.80 -48.82 24.43
C ASN A 455 14.89 -48.57 23.39
N VAL A 456 16.04 -48.13 23.88
CA VAL A 456 17.18 -47.82 23.04
C VAL A 456 17.78 -49.10 22.44
N GLU A 457 17.67 -50.25 23.12
CA GLU A 457 18.20 -51.54 22.68
C GLU A 457 17.44 -52.10 21.46
N GLU A 458 16.16 -51.76 21.30
CA GLU A 458 15.38 -52.19 20.15
C GLU A 458 15.80 -51.47 18.87
N SER A 459 16.09 -50.16 18.96
CA SER A 459 16.67 -49.38 17.86
C SER A 459 17.97 -50.01 17.37
N VAL A 460 18.84 -50.44 18.30
CA VAL A 460 20.10 -51.12 17.95
C VAL A 460 19.86 -52.46 17.28
N LYS A 461 18.89 -53.24 17.76
CA LYS A 461 18.50 -54.50 17.10
C LYS A 461 18.02 -54.24 15.67
N LYS A 462 17.15 -53.24 15.45
CA LYS A 462 16.65 -52.86 14.12
C LYS A 462 17.77 -52.41 13.19
N ILE A 463 18.68 -51.56 13.65
CA ILE A 463 19.83 -51.14 12.85
C ILE A 463 20.73 -52.33 12.53
N ASN A 464 21.06 -53.19 13.51
CA ASN A 464 21.89 -54.38 13.28
C ASN A 464 21.23 -55.38 12.31
N SER A 465 19.92 -55.58 12.41
CA SER A 465 19.16 -56.39 11.45
C SER A 465 19.20 -55.81 10.05
N ALA A 466 19.09 -54.49 9.90
CA ALA A 466 19.19 -53.81 8.61
C ALA A 466 20.62 -53.85 8.03
N ILE A 467 21.65 -53.70 8.87
CA ILE A 467 23.06 -53.88 8.46
C ILE A 467 23.26 -55.30 7.92
N ALA A 468 22.73 -56.31 8.62
CA ALA A 468 22.82 -57.70 8.20
C ALA A 468 22.05 -57.98 6.90
N SER A 469 20.85 -57.41 6.71
CA SER A 469 20.05 -57.61 5.49
C SER A 469 20.69 -57.00 4.25
N ILE A 470 21.40 -55.88 4.41
CA ILE A 470 22.15 -55.21 3.33
C ILE A 470 23.45 -55.99 2.96
N GLY A 471 23.83 -57.00 3.75
CA GLY A 471 24.99 -57.86 3.49
C GLY A 471 26.32 -57.31 4.04
N ILE A 472 26.28 -56.31 4.93
CA ILE A 472 27.47 -55.81 5.61
C ILE A 472 27.82 -56.75 6.76
N SER A 473 28.73 -57.69 6.52
CA SER A 473 29.18 -58.65 7.54
C SER A 473 30.38 -58.13 8.35
N GLY A 474 30.35 -58.29 9.67
CA GLY A 474 31.50 -58.04 10.56
C GLY A 474 31.42 -56.77 11.40
N PHE A 475 30.33 -56.00 11.33
CA PHE A 475 30.08 -54.83 12.16
C PHE A 475 28.77 -54.98 12.94
N THR A 476 28.78 -54.54 14.19
CA THR A 476 27.56 -54.47 15.03
C THR A 476 27.60 -53.21 15.88
N LEU A 477 26.46 -52.55 16.06
CA LEU A 477 26.27 -51.52 17.08
C LEU A 477 26.12 -52.20 18.44
N LYS A 478 26.94 -51.77 19.40
CA LYS A 478 26.87 -52.19 20.81
C LYS A 478 26.75 -50.98 21.72
N LYS A 479 26.02 -51.15 22.82
CA LYS A 479 25.91 -50.15 23.89
C LYS A 479 27.27 -49.95 24.56
N ILE A 480 27.61 -48.71 24.88
CA ILE A 480 28.81 -48.39 25.65
C ILE A 480 28.50 -48.60 27.13
N ASP A 481 29.29 -49.45 27.79
CA ASP A 481 29.17 -49.68 29.23
C ASP A 481 29.60 -48.40 29.98
N GLY A 482 28.70 -47.85 30.81
CA GLY A 482 28.97 -46.69 31.67
C GLY A 482 28.62 -45.31 31.08
N GLU A 483 28.47 -45.16 29.76
CA GLU A 483 28.06 -43.90 29.09
C GLU A 483 26.58 -43.91 28.65
N GLY A 484 25.67 -44.09 29.61
CA GLY A 484 24.23 -43.88 29.39
C GLY A 484 23.62 -44.73 28.26
N THR A 485 22.96 -44.08 27.30
CA THR A 485 22.25 -44.71 26.17
C THR A 485 23.05 -44.71 24.86
N SER A 486 24.33 -44.32 24.90
CA SER A 486 25.17 -44.19 23.71
C SER A 486 25.66 -45.52 23.15
N TYR A 487 25.94 -45.54 21.85
CA TYR A 487 26.38 -46.72 21.09
C TYR A 487 27.70 -46.52 20.39
N ARG A 488 28.42 -47.62 20.18
CA ARG A 488 29.63 -47.66 19.38
C ARG A 488 29.56 -48.77 18.36
N LEU A 489 30.12 -48.52 17.19
CA LEU A 489 30.32 -49.55 16.17
C LEU A 489 31.50 -50.46 16.58
N VAL A 490 31.27 -51.77 16.63
CA VAL A 490 32.27 -52.76 17.04
C VAL A 490 32.50 -53.77 15.91
N ARG A 491 33.77 -54.17 15.72
CA ARG A 491 34.20 -55.22 14.79
C ARG A 491 34.65 -56.45 15.58
N GLU A 492 34.35 -57.65 15.09
CA GLU A 492 34.57 -58.93 15.81
C GLU A 492 36.02 -59.21 16.26
N LYS A 493 37.03 -58.54 15.67
CA LYS A 493 38.47 -58.83 15.94
C LYS A 493 39.37 -57.63 16.28
N HIS A 494 38.87 -56.39 16.26
CA HIS A 494 39.66 -55.19 16.60
C HIS A 494 38.78 -54.12 17.27
N SER A 495 39.23 -53.58 18.41
CA SER A 495 38.46 -52.64 19.24
C SER A 495 38.80 -51.16 19.03
N ASN A 496 39.89 -50.84 18.33
CA ASN A 496 40.36 -49.45 18.20
C ASN A 496 40.16 -48.92 16.77
N ASP A 497 39.57 -47.72 16.67
CA ASP A 497 39.48 -46.87 15.48
C ASP A 497 38.72 -47.50 14.28
N VAL A 498 37.58 -48.15 14.57
CA VAL A 498 36.72 -48.82 13.57
C VAL A 498 36.31 -47.88 12.42
N TYR A 499 36.15 -46.59 12.70
CA TYR A 499 35.78 -45.56 11.72
C TYR A 499 36.76 -45.46 10.53
N LYS A 500 38.08 -45.51 10.78
CA LYS A 500 39.10 -45.45 9.72
C LYS A 500 39.15 -46.71 8.88
N SER A 501 38.58 -47.82 9.36
CA SER A 501 38.58 -49.11 8.68
C SER A 501 37.38 -49.33 7.76
N LEU A 502 36.35 -48.48 7.85
CA LEU A 502 35.16 -48.55 7.01
C LEU A 502 35.41 -47.91 5.65
N SER A 503 34.89 -48.53 4.60
CA SER A 503 34.76 -47.87 3.31
C SER A 503 33.79 -46.68 3.40
N GLU A 504 33.95 -45.69 2.52
CA GLU A 504 33.03 -44.55 2.42
C GLU A 504 31.58 -45.00 2.17
N GLY A 505 31.39 -46.11 1.45
CA GLY A 505 30.06 -46.68 1.22
C GLY A 505 29.42 -47.28 2.48
N GLU A 506 30.18 -48.02 3.29
CA GLU A 506 29.67 -48.57 4.56
C GLU A 506 29.33 -47.47 5.57
N LYS A 507 30.15 -46.41 5.64
CA LYS A 507 29.85 -45.23 6.47
C LYS A 507 28.51 -44.60 6.09
N THR A 508 28.30 -44.41 4.79
CA THR A 508 27.06 -43.83 4.24
C THR A 508 25.85 -44.71 4.55
N LEU A 509 25.95 -46.03 4.41
CA LEU A 509 24.83 -46.94 4.69
C LEU A 509 24.47 -46.99 6.17
N ILE A 510 25.45 -47.11 7.07
CA ILE A 510 25.16 -47.21 8.50
C ILE A 510 24.60 -45.88 9.03
N THR A 511 25.17 -44.74 8.61
CA THR A 511 24.62 -43.42 8.98
C THR A 511 23.23 -43.19 8.43
N PHE A 512 22.95 -43.68 7.22
CA PHE A 512 21.62 -43.60 6.64
C PHE A 512 20.59 -44.43 7.42
N LEU A 513 20.93 -45.66 7.81
CA LEU A 513 20.07 -46.49 8.67
C LEU A 513 19.83 -45.85 10.03
N TYR A 514 20.88 -45.29 10.63
CA TYR A 514 20.76 -44.51 11.88
C TYR A 514 19.82 -43.30 11.71
N PHE A 515 19.94 -42.57 10.59
CA PHE A 515 19.04 -41.46 10.28
C PHE A 515 17.57 -41.90 10.14
N LEU A 516 17.31 -43.06 9.55
CA LEU A 516 15.94 -43.58 9.42
C LEU A 516 15.32 -43.93 10.78
N GLU A 517 16.08 -44.52 11.70
CA GLU A 517 15.61 -44.70 13.07
C GLU A 517 15.41 -43.37 13.78
N LEU A 518 16.29 -42.38 13.55
CA LEU A 518 16.16 -41.05 14.13
C LEU A 518 14.89 -40.35 13.65
N CYS A 519 14.52 -40.52 12.38
CA CYS A 519 13.28 -39.99 11.82
C CYS A 519 12.04 -40.60 12.51
N ALA A 520 12.11 -41.87 12.89
CA ALA A 520 11.01 -42.59 13.56
C ALA A 520 11.00 -42.44 15.09
N GLY A 521 12.12 -42.02 15.70
CA GLY A 521 12.30 -41.92 17.14
C GLY A 521 12.82 -40.55 17.61
N SER A 522 13.45 -40.50 18.78
CA SER A 522 14.07 -39.29 19.33
C SER A 522 15.43 -39.64 19.95
N VAL A 523 16.35 -38.68 20.01
CA VAL A 523 17.56 -38.78 20.85
C VAL A 523 17.33 -38.29 22.28
N ASP A 524 16.17 -37.67 22.51
CA ASP A 524 15.74 -37.09 23.77
C ASP A 524 14.52 -37.88 24.25
N ALA A 525 14.68 -38.58 25.37
CA ALA A 525 13.64 -39.43 25.93
C ALA A 525 12.41 -38.64 26.38
N ASP A 526 12.55 -37.35 26.69
CA ASP A 526 11.46 -36.53 27.22
C ASP A 526 10.69 -35.77 26.13
N LYS A 527 11.09 -35.93 24.86
CA LYS A 527 10.45 -35.25 23.72
C LYS A 527 9.50 -36.17 22.97
N PRO A 528 8.19 -35.85 22.93
CA PRO A 528 7.24 -36.58 22.11
C PRO A 528 7.63 -36.57 20.63
N VAL A 529 7.50 -37.73 20.02
CA VAL A 529 7.69 -38.00 18.61
C VAL A 529 6.34 -37.99 17.90
N VAL A 530 5.97 -36.83 17.37
CA VAL A 530 4.80 -36.68 16.49
C VAL A 530 5.28 -36.74 15.04
N LEU A 531 5.11 -37.89 14.39
CA LEU A 531 5.64 -38.11 13.03
C LEU A 531 4.96 -37.18 12.00
N SER A 532 3.67 -36.87 12.18
CA SER A 532 2.89 -35.98 11.32
C SER A 532 3.35 -34.52 11.35
N ASP A 533 4.24 -34.13 12.27
CA ASP A 533 4.82 -32.78 12.34
C ASP A 533 6.27 -32.69 11.82
N ARG A 534 6.88 -33.81 11.40
CA ARG A 534 8.28 -33.85 10.94
C ARG A 534 8.45 -33.64 9.44
N VAL A 535 9.39 -32.77 9.08
CA VAL A 535 9.86 -32.53 7.71
C VAL A 535 11.19 -33.27 7.51
N ILE A 536 11.20 -34.23 6.60
CA ILE A 536 12.37 -35.07 6.29
C ILE A 536 13.03 -34.57 5.01
N VAL A 537 14.32 -34.28 5.06
CA VAL A 537 15.12 -33.86 3.91
C VAL A 537 16.26 -34.86 3.73
N ILE A 538 16.35 -35.47 2.56
CA ILE A 538 17.38 -36.46 2.23
C ILE A 538 18.19 -35.90 1.07
N ASP A 539 19.42 -35.46 1.34
CA ASP A 539 20.35 -34.93 0.34
C ASP A 539 21.36 -35.99 -0.09
N ASP A 540 21.17 -36.49 -1.31
CA ASP A 540 22.06 -37.36 -2.05
C ASP A 540 22.57 -38.60 -1.29
N PRO A 541 21.67 -39.51 -0.87
CA PRO A 541 21.99 -40.60 0.06
C PRO A 541 22.87 -41.71 -0.54
N ILE A 542 23.19 -41.61 -1.82
CA ILE A 542 23.89 -42.64 -2.60
C ILE A 542 25.25 -42.16 -3.15
N SER A 543 25.72 -40.99 -2.72
CA SER A 543 27.02 -40.48 -3.13
C SER A 543 28.11 -41.49 -2.76
N SER A 544 28.92 -41.92 -3.75
CA SER A 544 29.99 -42.91 -3.60
C SER A 544 29.56 -44.37 -3.29
N LEU A 545 28.28 -44.74 -3.48
CA LEU A 545 27.82 -46.13 -3.33
C LEU A 545 27.98 -46.97 -4.61
N SER A 546 28.19 -48.27 -4.43
CA SER A 546 28.09 -49.25 -5.53
C SER A 546 26.64 -49.42 -5.98
N HIS A 547 26.43 -49.87 -7.22
CA HIS A 547 25.07 -50.04 -7.78
C HIS A 547 24.16 -50.96 -6.94
N ASN A 548 24.72 -51.97 -6.27
CA ASN A 548 23.94 -52.90 -5.46
C ASN A 548 23.27 -52.20 -4.26
N TYR A 549 23.94 -51.22 -3.66
CA TYR A 549 23.42 -50.50 -2.50
C TYR A 549 22.39 -49.42 -2.86
N VAL A 550 22.35 -48.98 -4.13
CA VAL A 550 21.38 -47.99 -4.60
C VAL A 550 19.95 -48.51 -4.47
N TYR A 551 19.72 -49.78 -4.80
CA TYR A 551 18.41 -50.43 -4.66
C TYR A 551 17.98 -50.54 -3.21
N GLU A 552 18.89 -50.94 -2.31
CA GLU A 552 18.60 -51.06 -0.87
C GLU A 552 18.23 -49.71 -0.25
N VAL A 553 18.99 -48.66 -0.55
CA VAL A 553 18.70 -47.29 -0.09
C VAL A 553 17.35 -46.82 -0.62
N ALA A 554 17.05 -47.06 -1.90
CA ALA A 554 15.77 -46.69 -2.50
C ALA A 554 14.60 -47.43 -1.83
N ALA A 555 14.74 -48.73 -1.58
CA ALA A 555 13.72 -49.55 -0.91
C ALA A 555 13.46 -49.05 0.53
N HIS A 556 14.52 -48.74 1.28
CA HIS A 556 14.37 -48.19 2.63
C HIS A 556 13.66 -46.83 2.64
N ILE A 557 14.02 -45.90 1.73
CA ILE A 557 13.32 -44.61 1.60
C ILE A 557 11.85 -44.84 1.28
N TYR A 558 11.58 -45.72 0.32
CA TYR A 558 10.23 -45.99 -0.13
C TYR A 558 9.34 -46.55 0.99
N HIS A 559 9.76 -47.63 1.66
CA HIS A 559 8.95 -48.29 2.68
C HIS A 559 8.90 -47.53 4.01
N ARG A 560 10.02 -46.93 4.44
CA ARG A 560 10.11 -46.31 5.77
C ARG A 560 9.80 -44.82 5.78
N VAL A 561 9.94 -44.12 4.65
CA VAL A 561 9.75 -42.66 4.57
C VAL A 561 8.55 -42.29 3.71
N LEU A 562 8.46 -42.79 2.47
CA LEU A 562 7.40 -42.38 1.54
C LEU A 562 6.04 -43.05 1.85
N CYS A 563 6.06 -44.34 2.18
CA CYS A 563 4.87 -45.18 2.45
C CYS A 563 4.68 -45.55 3.93
N SER A 564 5.30 -44.82 4.85
CA SER A 564 5.10 -45.03 6.29
C SER A 564 3.61 -44.95 6.67
N THR A 565 3.15 -45.89 7.50
CA THR A 565 1.75 -46.00 7.99
C THR A 565 1.32 -44.82 8.86
N VAL A 566 2.26 -44.20 9.57
CA VAL A 566 2.00 -43.05 10.47
C VAL A 566 2.29 -41.71 9.76
N GLY A 567 3.05 -41.73 8.66
CA GLY A 567 3.19 -40.63 7.69
C GLY A 567 3.90 -39.35 8.18
N PHE A 568 5.06 -39.03 7.58
CA PHE A 568 5.71 -37.73 7.81
C PHE A 568 4.92 -36.55 7.22
N LYS A 569 5.06 -35.37 7.85
CA LYS A 569 4.47 -34.09 7.38
C LYS A 569 4.83 -33.79 5.95
N GLN A 570 6.13 -33.86 5.65
CA GLN A 570 6.67 -33.56 4.34
C GLN A 570 8.03 -34.22 4.14
N VAL A 571 8.31 -34.66 2.91
CA VAL A 571 9.54 -35.32 2.51
C VAL A 571 10.12 -34.61 1.29
N ILE A 572 11.40 -34.27 1.34
CA ILE A 572 12.15 -33.68 0.23
C ILE A 572 13.39 -34.55 -0.02
N VAL A 573 13.45 -35.20 -1.18
CA VAL A 573 14.62 -36.00 -1.59
C VAL A 573 15.35 -35.26 -2.70
N LEU A 574 16.62 -34.94 -2.46
CA LEU A 574 17.52 -34.29 -3.40
C LEU A 574 18.50 -35.35 -3.93
N THR A 575 18.69 -35.45 -5.24
CA THR A 575 19.65 -36.42 -5.81
C THR A 575 20.29 -35.90 -7.09
N HIS A 576 21.52 -36.31 -7.36
CA HIS A 576 22.18 -36.10 -8.65
C HIS A 576 22.11 -37.30 -9.59
N ASN A 577 21.66 -38.44 -9.08
CA ASN A 577 21.62 -39.68 -9.84
C ASN A 577 20.21 -39.89 -10.41
N LEU A 578 20.13 -39.88 -11.74
CA LEU A 578 18.86 -40.02 -12.46
C LEU A 578 18.23 -41.40 -12.30
N PHE A 579 19.06 -42.44 -12.21
CA PHE A 579 18.61 -43.81 -12.00
C PHE A 579 17.90 -43.93 -10.64
N PHE A 580 18.52 -43.43 -9.57
CA PHE A 580 17.92 -43.42 -8.24
C PHE A 580 16.65 -42.57 -8.17
N PHE A 581 16.63 -41.42 -8.85
CA PHE A 581 15.43 -40.62 -8.98
C PHE A 581 14.29 -41.42 -9.62
N HIS A 582 14.58 -42.16 -10.69
CA HIS A 582 13.61 -43.03 -11.36
C HIS A 582 13.14 -44.17 -10.45
N GLU A 583 14.03 -44.76 -9.68
CA GLU A 583 13.69 -45.86 -8.76
C GLU A 583 12.67 -45.40 -7.71
N LEU A 584 12.86 -44.20 -7.15
CA LEU A 584 11.92 -43.59 -6.20
C LEU A 584 10.58 -43.20 -6.86
N LEU A 585 10.58 -42.91 -8.16
CA LEU A 585 9.39 -42.50 -8.90
C LEU A 585 8.58 -43.70 -9.43
N LYS A 586 9.23 -44.71 -10.03
CA LYS A 586 8.58 -45.83 -10.74
C LYS A 586 8.06 -46.93 -9.81
N ASN A 587 8.71 -47.16 -8.66
CA ASN A 587 8.28 -48.19 -7.71
C ASN A 587 7.08 -47.79 -6.83
N ALA A 588 6.57 -46.56 -6.99
CA ALA A 588 5.35 -46.16 -6.32
C ALA A 588 4.10 -46.74 -7.04
N PRO A 589 3.14 -47.38 -6.32
CA PRO A 589 1.92 -47.93 -6.86
C PRO A 589 1.18 -46.92 -7.75
N LYS A 590 0.60 -47.41 -8.85
CA LYS A 590 -0.18 -46.61 -9.79
C LYS A 590 -1.26 -45.83 -9.03
N GLY A 591 -1.12 -44.49 -8.97
CA GLY A 591 -2.00 -43.58 -8.23
C GLY A 591 -1.30 -42.74 -7.15
N VAL A 592 -0.20 -43.23 -6.56
CA VAL A 592 0.59 -42.51 -5.55
C VAL A 592 1.54 -41.49 -6.18
N THR A 593 2.08 -41.79 -7.36
CA THR A 593 2.98 -40.90 -8.13
C THR A 593 2.39 -39.54 -8.44
N LYS A 594 1.07 -39.42 -8.68
CA LYS A 594 0.38 -38.13 -8.90
C LYS A 594 0.46 -37.18 -7.69
N LYS A 595 0.73 -37.72 -6.50
CA LYS A 595 0.88 -36.95 -5.25
C LYS A 595 2.30 -36.40 -5.06
N TYR A 596 3.26 -36.77 -5.92
CA TYR A 596 4.63 -36.28 -5.83
C TYR A 596 4.74 -34.95 -6.59
N ALA A 597 5.68 -34.11 -6.18
CA ALA A 597 6.13 -32.98 -6.96
C ALA A 597 7.59 -33.22 -7.38
N CYS A 598 7.87 -33.12 -8.67
CA CYS A 598 9.19 -33.34 -9.22
C CYS A 598 9.78 -32.00 -9.68
N PHE A 599 11.05 -31.78 -9.38
CA PHE A 599 11.76 -30.56 -9.71
C PHE A 599 13.15 -30.85 -10.28
N ARG A 600 13.65 -29.95 -11.10
CA ARG A 600 15.02 -29.93 -11.61
C ARG A 600 15.75 -28.68 -11.10
N VAL A 601 16.97 -28.85 -10.61
CA VAL A 601 17.91 -27.77 -10.29
C VAL A 601 19.00 -27.74 -11.35
N SER A 602 19.02 -26.68 -12.14
CA SER A 602 20.05 -26.44 -13.16
C SER A 602 20.91 -25.24 -12.78
N LYS A 603 22.15 -25.23 -13.27
CA LYS A 603 23.09 -24.12 -13.09
C LYS A 603 23.52 -23.59 -14.45
N GLY A 604 23.11 -22.35 -14.75
CA GLY A 604 23.70 -21.53 -15.81
C GLY A 604 24.74 -20.60 -15.20
N ALA A 605 24.56 -19.28 -15.37
CA ALA A 605 25.29 -18.28 -14.59
C ALA A 605 24.95 -18.37 -13.08
N HIS A 606 23.68 -18.65 -12.77
CA HIS A 606 23.18 -18.92 -11.42
C HIS A 606 22.33 -20.20 -11.40
N SER A 607 22.10 -20.73 -10.21
CA SER A 607 21.19 -21.85 -9.95
C SER A 607 19.74 -21.42 -10.07
N ALA A 608 18.92 -22.27 -10.70
CA ALA A 608 17.48 -22.07 -10.84
C ALA A 608 16.72 -23.39 -10.65
N PHE A 609 15.50 -23.28 -10.13
CA PHE A 609 14.56 -24.38 -10.02
C PHE A 609 13.60 -24.37 -11.21
N ALA A 610 13.27 -25.54 -11.73
CA ALA A 610 12.21 -25.76 -12.69
C ALA A 610 11.34 -26.92 -12.23
N GLN A 611 10.03 -26.83 -12.44
CA GLN A 611 9.15 -27.97 -12.26
C GLN A 611 9.43 -29.00 -13.36
N LEU A 612 9.43 -30.28 -13.00
CA LEU A 612 9.75 -31.38 -13.88
C LEU A 612 8.51 -32.28 -13.98
N GLY A 613 8.01 -32.49 -15.18
CA GLY A 613 6.92 -33.44 -15.42
C GLY A 613 7.37 -34.87 -15.11
N HIS A 614 6.47 -35.71 -14.60
CA HIS A 614 6.77 -37.13 -14.30
C HIS A 614 7.25 -37.92 -15.53
N GLU A 615 6.90 -37.44 -16.74
CA GLU A 615 7.24 -38.04 -18.04
C GLU A 615 8.38 -37.31 -18.77
N GLU A 616 8.88 -36.20 -18.22
CA GLU A 616 9.96 -35.40 -18.82
C GLU A 616 11.35 -35.99 -18.57
N ILE A 617 11.46 -36.92 -17.63
CA ILE A 617 12.68 -37.66 -17.40
C ILE A 617 12.64 -38.92 -18.25
N LYS A 618 13.42 -38.89 -19.32
CA LYS A 618 13.54 -39.96 -20.28
C LYS A 618 14.90 -40.62 -20.14
N ASN A 619 14.95 -41.93 -20.26
CA ASN A 619 16.23 -42.62 -20.45
C ASN A 619 16.81 -42.30 -21.84
N ASP A 620 18.07 -42.66 -22.10
CA ASP A 620 18.74 -42.33 -23.37
C ASP A 620 17.96 -42.84 -24.60
N TYR A 621 17.34 -44.02 -24.47
CA TYR A 621 16.52 -44.62 -25.51
C TYR A 621 15.26 -43.78 -25.82
N GLU A 622 14.49 -43.41 -24.80
CA GLU A 622 13.31 -42.53 -24.92
C GLU A 622 13.68 -41.12 -25.41
N THR A 623 14.89 -40.66 -25.10
CA THR A 623 15.44 -39.38 -25.56
C THR A 623 15.69 -39.40 -27.06
N TYR A 624 16.24 -40.48 -27.62
CA TYR A 624 16.40 -40.63 -29.06
C TYR A 624 15.06 -40.53 -29.80
N TRP A 625 14.02 -41.19 -29.27
CA TRP A 625 12.66 -41.10 -29.82
C TRP A 625 12.07 -39.69 -29.71
N GLN A 626 12.34 -38.99 -28.60
CA GLN A 626 11.94 -37.59 -28.46
C GLN A 626 12.60 -36.69 -29.52
N VAL A 627 13.91 -36.85 -29.77
CA VAL A 627 14.61 -36.05 -30.78
C VAL A 627 14.02 -36.29 -32.18
N ILE A 628 13.60 -37.52 -32.49
CA ILE A 628 12.89 -37.82 -33.75
C ILE A 628 11.54 -37.09 -33.82
N ARG A 629 10.74 -37.11 -32.75
CA ARG A 629 9.46 -36.37 -32.70
C ARG A 629 9.65 -34.85 -32.78
N ASP A 630 10.67 -34.32 -32.10
CA ASP A 630 10.98 -32.89 -32.13
C ASP A 630 11.51 -32.45 -33.50
N ALA A 631 12.24 -33.30 -34.21
CA ALA A 631 12.64 -33.05 -35.60
C ALA A 631 11.45 -33.11 -36.59
N ARG A 632 10.46 -34.00 -36.37
CA ARG A 632 9.17 -33.98 -37.10
C ARG A 632 8.46 -32.64 -36.93
N ASP A 633 8.43 -32.14 -35.71
CA ASP A 633 7.81 -30.85 -35.37
C ASP A 633 8.72 -29.64 -35.71
N SER A 634 9.81 -29.83 -36.47
CA SER A 634 10.77 -28.80 -36.88
C SER A 634 11.47 -28.04 -35.73
N LYS A 635 11.53 -28.62 -34.53
CA LYS A 635 12.19 -28.05 -33.34
C LYS A 635 13.69 -28.34 -33.29
N VAL A 636 14.13 -29.39 -33.99
CA VAL A 636 15.54 -29.82 -34.06
C VAL A 636 15.95 -30.02 -35.51
N HIS A 637 17.17 -29.64 -35.86
CA HIS A 637 17.68 -29.73 -37.23
C HIS A 637 17.74 -31.19 -37.72
N ALA A 638 17.21 -31.46 -38.91
CA ALA A 638 17.05 -32.81 -39.47
C ALA A 638 18.37 -33.61 -39.61
N ALA A 639 19.52 -32.92 -39.58
CA ALA A 639 20.85 -33.54 -39.58
C ALA A 639 21.12 -34.49 -38.40
N VAL A 640 20.39 -34.38 -37.29
CA VAL A 640 20.56 -35.28 -36.13
C VAL A 640 19.80 -36.61 -36.26
N LEU A 641 18.78 -36.67 -37.13
CA LEU A 641 17.87 -37.80 -37.27
C LEU A 641 18.58 -39.14 -37.53
N PRO A 642 19.55 -39.23 -38.48
CA PRO A 642 20.15 -40.51 -38.80
C PRO A 642 20.91 -41.15 -37.63
N ASN A 643 21.55 -40.34 -36.78
CA ASN A 643 22.26 -40.83 -35.60
C ASN A 643 21.29 -41.35 -34.52
N MET A 644 20.17 -40.66 -34.32
CA MET A 644 19.13 -41.08 -33.37
C MET A 644 18.45 -42.37 -33.84
N MET A 645 18.12 -42.45 -35.13
CA MET A 645 17.51 -43.64 -35.76
C MET A 645 18.40 -44.87 -35.59
N ARG A 646 19.71 -44.72 -35.82
CA ARG A 646 20.67 -45.81 -35.62
C ARG A 646 20.71 -46.29 -34.17
N ASN A 647 20.88 -45.37 -33.22
CA ASN A 647 20.95 -45.74 -31.80
C ASN A 647 19.66 -46.45 -31.34
N ILE A 648 18.50 -46.04 -31.85
CA ILE A 648 17.23 -46.71 -31.57
C ILE A 648 17.22 -48.14 -32.11
N LEU A 649 17.63 -48.35 -33.38
CA LEU A 649 17.65 -49.67 -33.99
C LEU A 649 18.65 -50.59 -33.27
N GLU A 650 19.87 -50.13 -33.02
CA GLU A 650 20.89 -50.91 -32.32
C GLU A 650 20.46 -51.25 -30.89
N HIS A 651 19.94 -50.28 -30.15
CA HIS A 651 19.50 -50.50 -28.77
C HIS A 651 18.29 -51.42 -28.69
N TYR A 652 17.29 -51.25 -29.55
CA TYR A 652 16.08 -52.08 -29.55
C TYR A 652 16.38 -53.50 -30.00
N PHE A 653 16.91 -53.67 -31.22
CA PHE A 653 17.17 -54.99 -31.80
C PHE A 653 18.31 -55.74 -31.09
N GLY A 654 19.25 -55.01 -30.47
CA GLY A 654 20.23 -55.59 -29.56
C GLY A 654 19.59 -56.13 -28.28
N PHE A 655 18.64 -55.38 -27.69
CA PHE A 655 17.93 -55.79 -26.48
C PHE A 655 17.02 -57.01 -26.70
N ILE A 656 16.29 -57.06 -27.81
CA ILE A 656 15.43 -58.21 -28.13
C ILE A 656 16.19 -59.37 -28.82
N HIS A 657 17.52 -59.28 -28.93
CA HIS A 657 18.38 -60.27 -29.60
C HIS A 657 17.96 -60.61 -31.05
N LYS A 658 17.53 -59.60 -31.81
CA LYS A 658 16.98 -59.72 -33.17
C LYS A 658 17.77 -58.92 -34.22
N SER A 659 19.06 -58.72 -33.98
CA SER A 659 19.96 -58.00 -34.89
C SER A 659 19.99 -58.59 -36.30
N ASP A 660 19.84 -59.91 -36.44
CA ASP A 660 19.78 -60.58 -37.74
C ASP A 660 18.50 -60.24 -38.52
N ASP A 661 17.37 -60.07 -37.82
CA ASP A 661 16.09 -59.71 -38.43
C ASP A 661 16.08 -58.24 -38.86
N LEU A 662 16.76 -57.36 -38.09
CA LEU A 662 17.04 -55.99 -38.51
C LEU A 662 17.90 -55.94 -39.78
N LEU A 663 18.99 -56.73 -39.84
CA LEU A 663 19.88 -56.79 -41.01
C LEU A 663 19.12 -57.24 -42.26
N LYS A 664 18.32 -58.30 -42.16
CA LYS A 664 17.47 -58.76 -43.28
C LYS A 664 16.45 -57.71 -43.71
N ALA A 665 15.81 -57.02 -42.77
CA ALA A 665 14.83 -55.98 -43.07
C ALA A 665 15.49 -54.78 -43.79
N LEU A 666 16.66 -54.36 -43.33
CA LEU A 666 17.44 -53.28 -43.94
C LEU A 666 17.93 -53.68 -45.35
N GLU A 667 18.42 -54.91 -45.55
CA GLU A 667 18.82 -55.43 -46.88
C GLU A 667 17.63 -55.57 -47.84
N ALA A 668 16.47 -55.99 -47.35
CA ALA A 668 15.26 -56.08 -48.14
C ALA A 668 14.77 -54.69 -48.58
N LEU A 669 14.79 -53.70 -47.67
CA LEU A 669 14.44 -52.32 -47.98
C LEU A 669 15.42 -51.67 -48.96
N GLU A 670 16.73 -51.98 -48.91
CA GLU A 670 17.70 -51.49 -49.91
C GLU A 670 17.40 -52.01 -51.33
N LYS A 671 16.87 -53.24 -51.44
CA LYS A 671 16.50 -53.86 -52.72
C LYS A 671 15.16 -53.38 -53.26
N ASP A 672 14.17 -53.25 -52.37
CA ASP A 672 12.79 -52.88 -52.72
C ASP A 672 12.64 -51.37 -53.01
N ASP A 673 13.44 -50.53 -52.36
CA ASP A 673 13.35 -49.07 -52.44
C ASP A 673 14.71 -48.44 -52.75
N LEU A 674 14.92 -48.10 -54.03
CA LEU A 674 16.14 -47.43 -54.50
C LEU A 674 16.37 -46.08 -53.82
N GLU A 675 15.30 -45.43 -53.33
CA GLU A 675 15.43 -44.19 -52.56
C GLU A 675 15.92 -44.46 -51.14
N PHE A 676 15.67 -45.63 -50.53
CA PHE A 676 16.15 -45.97 -49.17
C PHE A 676 17.67 -46.15 -49.08
N LYS A 677 18.33 -46.42 -50.21
CA LYS A 677 19.77 -46.73 -50.32
C LYS A 677 20.72 -45.74 -49.63
N PRO A 678 20.54 -44.40 -49.68
CA PRO A 678 21.37 -43.45 -48.96
C PRO A 678 21.18 -43.51 -47.44
N LEU A 679 19.95 -43.72 -46.94
CA LEU A 679 19.65 -43.88 -45.52
C LEU A 679 20.18 -45.22 -44.99
N TYR A 680 19.96 -46.32 -45.72
CA TYR A 680 20.55 -47.63 -45.45
C TYR A 680 22.07 -47.55 -45.36
N ARG A 681 22.72 -46.93 -46.37
CA ARG A 681 24.17 -46.73 -46.35
C ARG A 681 24.59 -45.87 -45.19
N TYR A 682 23.86 -44.83 -44.78
CA TYR A 682 24.24 -44.02 -43.64
C TYR A 682 24.13 -44.79 -42.31
N ILE A 683 23.02 -45.51 -42.10
CA ILE A 683 22.84 -46.37 -40.93
C ILE A 683 23.99 -47.41 -40.85
N ASN A 684 24.44 -47.93 -41.99
CA ASN A 684 25.49 -48.96 -42.08
C ASN A 684 26.95 -48.44 -42.21
N ARG A 685 27.21 -47.25 -42.76
CA ARG A 685 28.57 -46.78 -43.15
C ARG A 685 29.45 -46.37 -41.98
N GLN A 686 28.90 -46.13 -40.78
CA GLN A 686 29.69 -45.93 -39.57
C GLN A 686 29.96 -47.25 -38.80
N SER A 687 30.05 -48.37 -39.51
CA SER A 687 30.70 -49.60 -39.02
C SER A 687 32.24 -49.51 -39.06
N HIS A 688 32.81 -48.47 -39.70
CA HIS A 688 34.23 -48.15 -39.65
C HIS A 688 34.45 -46.64 -39.35
N GLY A 689 35.12 -46.35 -38.23
CA GLY A 689 35.35 -45.00 -37.72
C GLY A 689 36.24 -44.13 -38.63
N GLY A 690 35.65 -43.09 -39.21
CA GLY A 690 36.37 -42.02 -39.92
C GLY A 690 35.98 -40.64 -39.35
N ALA A 691 36.96 -39.76 -39.16
CA ALA A 691 36.87 -38.51 -38.39
C ALA A 691 36.27 -37.29 -39.15
N ILE A 692 35.40 -37.49 -40.15
CA ILE A 692 34.81 -36.37 -40.92
C ILE A 692 33.29 -36.55 -41.00
N ASN A 693 32.55 -35.69 -40.27
CA ASN A 693 31.09 -35.59 -40.37
C ASN A 693 30.73 -34.62 -41.51
N VAL A 694 30.38 -35.13 -42.69
CA VAL A 694 29.79 -34.30 -43.75
C VAL A 694 28.27 -34.36 -43.61
N THR A 695 27.66 -33.25 -43.17
CA THR A 695 26.22 -33.10 -42.86
C THR A 695 25.45 -32.40 -43.98
N ASP A 696 25.61 -32.84 -45.23
CA ASP A 696 24.74 -32.39 -46.31
C ASP A 696 24.02 -33.59 -46.95
N PHE A 697 22.92 -33.98 -46.32
CA PHE A 697 22.00 -34.99 -46.85
C PHE A 697 21.19 -34.32 -47.95
N GLY A 698 21.69 -34.38 -49.19
CA GLY A 698 21.06 -33.76 -50.34
C GLY A 698 19.55 -34.07 -50.41
N GLY A 699 18.73 -33.05 -50.16
CA GLY A 699 17.33 -32.94 -50.57
C GLY A 699 16.26 -33.68 -49.76
N TRP A 700 16.56 -34.35 -48.64
CA TRP A 700 15.52 -35.03 -47.84
C TRP A 700 15.06 -34.20 -46.64
N GLY A 701 13.76 -33.91 -46.57
CA GLY A 701 13.12 -33.34 -45.39
C GLY A 701 13.02 -34.34 -44.23
N ALA A 702 12.83 -33.83 -43.02
CA ALA A 702 12.68 -34.65 -41.80
C ALA A 702 11.58 -35.71 -41.96
N ASP A 703 10.44 -35.35 -42.53
CA ASP A 703 9.29 -36.24 -42.73
C ASP A 703 9.63 -37.47 -43.57
N LYS A 704 10.39 -37.27 -44.66
CA LYS A 704 10.78 -38.36 -45.56
C LYS A 704 11.75 -39.33 -44.87
N MET A 705 12.65 -38.84 -44.01
CA MET A 705 13.52 -39.72 -43.21
C MET A 705 12.74 -40.52 -42.17
N ILE A 706 11.73 -39.89 -41.54
CA ILE A 706 10.89 -40.52 -40.51
C ILE A 706 9.99 -41.60 -41.11
N GLU A 707 9.42 -41.37 -42.30
CA GLU A 707 8.65 -42.35 -43.07
C GLU A 707 9.50 -43.58 -43.41
N LYS A 708 10.72 -43.37 -43.92
CA LYS A 708 11.62 -44.48 -44.23
C LYS A 708 12.05 -45.25 -42.97
N PHE A 709 12.18 -44.56 -41.84
CA PHE A 709 12.47 -45.17 -40.55
C PHE A 709 11.32 -46.05 -40.03
N GLU A 710 10.07 -45.62 -40.23
CA GLU A 710 8.87 -46.44 -39.96
C GLU A 710 8.89 -47.75 -40.77
N GLY A 711 9.26 -47.66 -42.05
CA GLY A 711 9.38 -48.82 -42.93
C GLY A 711 10.34 -49.90 -42.40
N VAL A 712 11.41 -49.51 -41.69
CA VAL A 712 12.33 -50.46 -41.04
C VAL A 712 11.63 -51.29 -39.97
N PHE A 713 10.82 -50.66 -39.10
CA PHE A 713 10.06 -51.34 -38.06
C PHE A 713 8.95 -52.22 -38.64
N ALA A 714 8.27 -51.76 -39.70
CA ALA A 714 7.26 -52.56 -40.39
C ALA A 714 7.87 -53.83 -41.02
N LYS A 715 8.99 -53.71 -41.74
CA LYS A 715 9.65 -54.85 -42.40
C LYS A 715 10.36 -55.81 -41.44
N SER A 716 10.74 -55.33 -40.26
CA SER A 716 11.35 -56.16 -39.20
C SER A 716 10.31 -56.80 -38.27
N GLY A 717 9.01 -56.55 -38.48
CA GLY A 717 7.92 -57.18 -37.73
C GLY A 717 7.53 -56.50 -36.42
N TYR A 718 7.92 -55.24 -36.21
CA TYR A 718 7.62 -54.47 -34.99
C TYR A 718 6.95 -53.10 -35.27
N PRO A 719 5.88 -53.01 -36.09
CA PRO A 719 5.20 -51.75 -36.39
C PRO A 719 4.54 -51.12 -35.14
N GLU A 720 4.02 -51.95 -34.24
CA GLU A 720 3.37 -51.49 -33.00
C GLU A 720 4.32 -50.71 -32.08
N HIS A 721 5.57 -51.17 -31.96
CA HIS A 721 6.58 -50.50 -31.15
C HIS A 721 6.90 -49.11 -31.69
N TYR A 722 7.03 -48.97 -33.01
CA TYR A 722 7.22 -47.66 -33.64
C TYR A 722 6.02 -46.73 -33.36
N ALA A 723 4.79 -47.23 -33.53
CA ALA A 723 3.58 -46.46 -33.29
C ALA A 723 3.49 -45.93 -31.85
N VAL A 724 3.73 -46.80 -30.86
CA VAL A 724 3.74 -46.43 -29.44
C VAL A 724 4.80 -45.37 -29.15
N MET A 725 6.02 -45.55 -29.66
CA MET A 725 7.13 -44.63 -29.39
C MET A 725 7.01 -43.30 -30.14
N MET A 726 6.27 -43.25 -31.25
CA MET A 726 5.94 -42.01 -31.97
C MET A 726 4.71 -41.29 -31.42
N GLY A 727 4.02 -41.86 -30.41
CA GLY A 727 2.87 -41.27 -29.74
C GLY A 727 1.52 -41.54 -30.41
N SER A 728 1.45 -42.56 -31.27
CA SER A 728 0.22 -43.05 -31.89
C SER A 728 -0.39 -44.15 -31.01
N THR A 729 -1.68 -44.06 -30.71
CA THR A 729 -2.42 -45.16 -30.05
C THR A 729 -2.41 -46.39 -30.95
N PRO A 730 -2.04 -47.59 -30.45
CA PRO A 730 -2.20 -48.81 -31.23
C PRO A 730 -3.67 -48.95 -31.59
N VAL A 731 -3.96 -49.16 -32.88
CA VAL A 731 -5.26 -49.70 -33.28
C VAL A 731 -5.22 -51.15 -32.86
N GLU A 732 -5.98 -51.52 -31.83
CA GLU A 732 -6.22 -52.93 -31.52
C GLU A 732 -6.90 -53.54 -32.76
N GLU A 733 -6.17 -54.36 -33.52
CA GLU A 733 -6.81 -55.30 -34.43
C GLU A 733 -7.63 -56.25 -33.54
N GLU A 734 -8.95 -56.23 -33.75
CA GLU A 734 -9.88 -57.19 -33.14
C GLU A 734 -9.43 -58.61 -33.50
N GLY A 735 -8.69 -59.22 -32.58
CA GLY A 735 -8.39 -60.64 -32.61
C GLY A 735 -9.70 -61.41 -32.54
N LEU A 736 -10.08 -62.05 -33.64
CA LEU A 736 -11.08 -63.09 -33.71
C LEU A 736 -10.84 -64.09 -32.56
N ASN A 737 -11.83 -64.19 -31.67
CA ASN A 737 -11.95 -65.22 -30.65
C ASN A 737 -11.81 -66.61 -31.33
N PRO A 738 -10.84 -67.45 -30.94
CA PRO A 738 -10.85 -68.86 -31.30
C PRO A 738 -11.87 -69.56 -30.39
N GLY A 739 -13.15 -69.40 -30.72
CA GLY A 739 -14.26 -69.90 -29.93
C GLY A 739 -15.56 -70.16 -30.70
N ASP A 740 -15.57 -69.98 -32.03
CA ASP A 740 -16.67 -70.42 -32.89
C ASP A 740 -16.10 -70.98 -34.22
N ALA A 741 -15.61 -72.22 -34.15
CA ALA A 741 -15.59 -73.24 -35.20
C ALA A 741 -15.14 -74.59 -34.63
#